data_AF-A0A9W3EFJ3-F1
#
_entry.id   AF-A0A9W3EFJ3-F1
#
_cell.length_a   1.000
_cell.length_b   1.000
_cell.length_c   1.000
_cell.angle_alpha   90.00
_cell.angle_beta   90.00
_cell.angle_gamma   90.00
#
_symmetry.space_group_name_H-M   'P 1'
#
loop_
_entity.id
_entity.type
_entity.pdbx_description
1 polymer ?
#
loop_
_entity_poly.entity_id
_entity_poly.type
_entity_poly.pdbx_seq_one_letter_code
_entity_poly.pdbx_strand_id
1 'polypeptide(L)'
;MPLLLLLPVALAMGGHMQSWRRKSLWLALSASWLLILLGVFPLLRLAVPARPRARASQRWPRWLDAELLQSFSQPGELLEDGPQPPQAPRGGSCNWGACFDASKCRDGGFKVFVYPAAGPISETRRRILASIEGSRYHTVSPAEACLLLLLSSDTPAGQCEPVPAQWDEGRNHLVLNLHPAPCPRTVQLGQAMVAKASPTVDTFRAGFDVALPLLPEAHPLRGGAPGQLQQHSPRPGVALLALAGERGRWHTAGTNSSACPWDGHCEQDHGPKQTPPGALLPSATFCLIPGRSPDAWHFLQALQAGCIPVLLSPHWELPFSEVIDWTKAAIVADERLPLQVLAALQEMPLTRVLALRQQTQFLWDAYFSSVEKVIHTTLEIIQDRIFGASARPSLLWNSPPGALLALPTFSTSPVDFPFYHLQQGSRPVGRFSALIWVEAPGQLPLKLIQVVAGSQHCAQILVLWSCEKPPPPRWPKTAVPLTVIGGHRKVDFAFVVWQSFPERMVGFLTWSHFWDETRGGWGYTAEKANEFSMVLTSAAFYHRYYHTLFTHSLPRALRNLADETPTCADVLMNFLVAAVTKVPPIKVPYGSWHQEARPPLAPGSPGLRQEPQPAAQDCINQMAAAFGHMPLVSSHLRLDPVLYKDPVSVLRKKYRSLEKP
;
A
#
# COMPACT_ATOMS: atom_id res chain seq x y z
N MET A 1 -25.06 -21.67 2.08
CA MET A 1 -25.58 -23.05 2.12
C MET A 1 -26.80 -23.15 1.21
N PRO A 2 -26.97 -24.27 0.50
CA PRO A 2 -27.82 -24.38 -0.68
C PRO A 2 -29.26 -24.72 -0.32
N LEU A 3 -30.21 -24.34 -1.17
CA LEU A 3 -31.45 -25.11 -1.29
C LEU A 3 -31.68 -25.44 -2.76
N LEU A 4 -31.49 -26.73 -3.05
CA LEU A 4 -32.19 -27.45 -4.10
C LEU A 4 -33.68 -27.15 -4.01
N LEU A 5 -34.33 -26.93 -5.15
CA LEU A 5 -35.67 -27.49 -5.34
C LEU A 5 -35.77 -28.11 -6.72
N LEU A 6 -35.98 -29.43 -6.68
CA LEU A 6 -36.27 -30.32 -7.79
C LEU A 6 -37.60 -29.94 -8.44
N LEU A 7 -37.62 -30.02 -9.77
CA LEU A 7 -38.82 -30.11 -10.60
C LEU A 7 -39.70 -31.30 -10.18
N PRO A 8 -40.99 -31.25 -10.55
CA PRO A 8 -41.56 -32.40 -11.24
C PRO A 8 -41.91 -32.05 -12.68
N VAL A 9 -41.51 -32.97 -13.55
CA VAL A 9 -41.90 -33.14 -14.94
C VAL A 9 -43.40 -33.44 -15.01
N ALA A 10 -44.11 -32.82 -15.96
CA ALA A 10 -45.31 -33.41 -16.53
C ALA A 10 -45.45 -33.00 -18.00
N LEU A 11 -45.61 -34.01 -18.84
CA LEU A 11 -45.66 -34.00 -20.29
C LEU A 11 -46.88 -33.25 -20.85
N ALA A 12 -46.71 -32.81 -22.09
CA ALA A 12 -47.77 -32.33 -22.97
C ALA A 12 -48.89 -33.36 -23.16
N MET A 13 -50.14 -32.89 -23.27
CA MET A 13 -51.19 -33.39 -24.16
C MET A 13 -52.38 -32.40 -24.12
N GLY A 14 -53.02 -32.21 -25.29
CA GLY A 14 -53.94 -31.11 -25.57
C GLY A 14 -55.33 -31.23 -24.96
N GLY A 15 -56.15 -30.20 -25.22
CA GLY A 15 -57.58 -30.22 -24.92
C GLY A 15 -58.16 -28.85 -24.62
N HIS A 16 -58.99 -28.37 -25.55
CA HIS A 16 -59.97 -27.31 -25.33
C HIS A 16 -60.72 -27.49 -24.00
N MET A 17 -60.79 -26.47 -23.13
CA MET A 17 -62.04 -26.07 -22.43
C MET A 17 -61.89 -24.86 -21.50
N GLN A 18 -62.83 -23.93 -21.68
CA GLN A 18 -63.48 -23.04 -20.70
C GLN A 18 -62.75 -21.77 -20.20
N SER A 19 -63.00 -20.71 -20.99
CA SER A 19 -63.04 -19.25 -20.76
C SER A 19 -63.43 -18.71 -19.37
N TRP A 20 -63.92 -19.54 -18.44
CA TRP A 20 -64.46 -19.07 -17.16
C TRP A 20 -63.41 -18.87 -16.05
N ARG A 21 -62.28 -19.61 -16.06
CA ARG A 21 -61.23 -19.48 -15.01
C ARG A 21 -60.30 -18.28 -15.16
N ARG A 22 -60.16 -17.71 -16.37
CA ARG A 22 -59.36 -16.48 -16.57
C ARG A 22 -60.03 -15.26 -15.92
N LYS A 23 -61.36 -15.16 -15.95
CA LYS A 23 -62.08 -14.01 -15.39
C LYS A 23 -61.99 -13.94 -13.87
N SER A 24 -62.05 -15.09 -13.18
CA SER A 24 -61.86 -15.15 -11.71
C SER A 24 -60.42 -14.81 -11.28
N LEU A 25 -59.41 -15.16 -12.07
CA LEU A 25 -58.01 -14.82 -11.77
C LEU A 25 -57.74 -13.32 -11.91
N TRP A 26 -58.30 -12.68 -12.93
CA TRP A 26 -58.19 -11.22 -13.13
C TRP A 26 -58.99 -10.41 -12.10
N LEU A 27 -60.13 -10.92 -11.63
CA LEU A 27 -60.91 -10.32 -10.54
C LEU A 27 -60.22 -10.44 -9.17
N ALA A 28 -59.54 -11.56 -8.90
CA ALA A 28 -58.77 -11.73 -7.66
C ALA A 28 -57.52 -10.82 -7.64
N LEU A 29 -56.85 -10.66 -8.79
CA LEU A 29 -55.68 -9.78 -8.90
C LEU A 29 -56.07 -8.29 -8.85
N SER A 30 -57.23 -7.89 -9.38
CA SER A 30 -57.70 -6.51 -9.28
C SER A 30 -58.19 -6.14 -7.87
N ALA A 31 -58.87 -7.06 -7.17
CA ALA A 31 -59.28 -6.86 -5.77
C ALA A 31 -58.07 -6.76 -4.82
N SER A 32 -57.00 -7.52 -5.08
CA SER A 32 -55.76 -7.46 -4.30
C SER A 32 -54.96 -6.16 -4.55
N TRP A 33 -55.13 -5.53 -5.72
CA TRP A 33 -54.51 -4.23 -6.03
C TRP A 33 -55.28 -3.05 -5.43
N LEU A 34 -56.61 -3.15 -5.36
CA LEU A 34 -57.49 -2.17 -4.69
C LEU A 34 -57.32 -2.15 -3.16
N LEU A 35 -57.01 -3.28 -2.52
CA LEU A 35 -56.70 -3.34 -1.09
C LEU A 35 -55.35 -2.71 -0.73
N ILE A 36 -54.39 -2.68 -1.67
CA ILE A 36 -53.09 -2.01 -1.49
C ILE A 36 -53.22 -0.49 -1.70
N LEU A 37 -54.10 -0.05 -2.61
CA LEU A 37 -54.37 1.37 -2.89
C LEU A 37 -55.26 2.05 -1.84
N LEU A 38 -56.12 1.31 -1.14
CA LEU A 38 -57.06 1.88 -0.15
C LEU A 38 -56.49 2.01 1.27
N GLY A 39 -55.20 1.74 1.50
CA GLY A 39 -54.49 2.21 2.70
C GLY A 39 -55.06 1.71 4.04
N VAL A 40 -55.61 0.50 4.10
CA VAL A 40 -56.10 -0.11 5.35
C VAL A 40 -55.29 -1.37 5.65
N PHE A 41 -54.21 -1.23 6.43
CA PHE A 41 -53.94 -2.07 7.61
C PHE A 41 -52.80 -1.44 8.43
N PRO A 42 -53.03 -1.13 9.72
CA PRO A 42 -52.06 -0.46 10.57
C PRO A 42 -51.10 -1.46 11.25
N LEU A 43 -49.88 -1.00 11.47
CA LEU A 43 -49.00 -1.36 12.59
C LEU A 43 -48.88 -2.86 12.93
N LEU A 44 -47.93 -3.53 12.28
CA LEU A 44 -47.02 -4.42 13.02
C LEU A 44 -45.62 -3.81 12.95
N ARG A 45 -45.25 -3.08 14.01
CA ARG A 45 -43.85 -2.80 14.33
C ARG A 45 -43.17 -4.13 14.58
N LEU A 46 -42.50 -4.67 13.56
CA LEU A 46 -41.37 -5.57 13.80
C LEU A 46 -40.37 -4.77 14.62
N ALA A 47 -40.25 -5.13 15.90
CA ALA A 47 -39.15 -4.73 16.74
C ALA A 47 -37.86 -5.14 16.01
N VAL A 48 -37.24 -4.18 15.32
CA VAL A 48 -35.85 -4.31 14.90
C VAL A 48 -35.08 -4.48 16.21
N PRO A 49 -34.43 -5.63 16.47
CA PRO A 49 -33.52 -5.70 17.60
C PRO A 49 -32.50 -4.59 17.38
N ALA A 50 -32.35 -3.71 18.38
CA ALA A 50 -31.32 -2.71 18.36
C ALA A 50 -30.01 -3.38 17.93
N ARG A 51 -29.39 -2.87 16.86
CA ARG A 51 -28.04 -3.28 16.43
C ARG A 51 -27.19 -3.45 17.69
N PRO A 52 -26.40 -4.52 17.84
CA PRO A 52 -25.46 -4.58 18.94
C PRO A 52 -24.61 -3.32 18.88
N ARG A 53 -24.60 -2.56 19.98
CA ARG A 53 -23.66 -1.45 20.19
C ARG A 53 -22.30 -1.92 19.68
N ALA A 54 -21.63 -1.08 18.91
CA ALA A 54 -20.21 -1.24 18.63
C ALA A 54 -19.53 -1.55 19.96
N ARG A 55 -19.06 -2.78 20.08
CA ARG A 55 -18.36 -3.27 21.27
C ARG A 55 -17.21 -2.30 21.47
N ALA A 56 -17.10 -1.74 22.67
CA ALA A 56 -15.92 -0.98 23.08
C ALA A 56 -14.67 -1.76 22.65
N SER A 57 -13.71 -1.04 22.08
CA SER A 57 -12.39 -1.51 21.67
C SER A 57 -11.86 -2.58 22.62
N GLN A 58 -11.96 -3.84 22.18
CA GLN A 58 -11.21 -4.92 22.82
C GLN A 58 -9.74 -4.65 22.54
N ARG A 59 -8.97 -4.44 23.63
CA ARG A 59 -7.52 -4.28 23.59
C ARG A 59 -6.88 -5.44 22.83
N TRP A 60 -5.97 -5.10 21.94
CA TRP A 60 -5.08 -5.99 21.20
C TRP A 60 -3.91 -6.45 22.10
N PRO A 61 -3.33 -7.65 21.91
CA PRO A 61 -3.78 -8.76 21.06
C PRO A 61 -4.08 -10.06 21.82
N ARG A 62 -5.12 -10.78 21.37
CA ARG A 62 -5.11 -12.25 21.36
C ARG A 62 -4.47 -12.71 20.05
N TRP A 63 -3.36 -13.42 20.18
CA TRP A 63 -2.57 -14.00 19.10
C TRP A 63 -3.32 -15.18 18.46
N LEU A 64 -3.36 -15.23 17.13
CA LEU A 64 -3.98 -16.31 16.35
C LEU A 64 -3.01 -17.46 16.01
N ASP A 65 -1.85 -17.53 16.68
CA ASP A 65 -0.89 -18.64 16.54
C ASP A 65 -0.86 -19.52 17.82
N ALA A 66 -2.01 -19.76 18.44
CA ALA A 66 -2.17 -20.56 19.65
C ALA A 66 -2.03 -22.09 19.44
N GLU A 67 -1.75 -22.57 18.24
CA GLU A 67 -1.62 -24.01 17.99
C GLU A 67 -0.26 -24.61 18.37
N LEU A 68 0.75 -23.80 18.73
CA LEU A 68 2.08 -24.32 19.10
C LEU A 68 2.37 -24.40 20.61
N LEU A 69 1.47 -23.95 21.50
CA LEU A 69 1.65 -24.03 22.96
C LEU A 69 0.31 -24.30 23.68
N GLN A 70 0.11 -25.51 24.23
CA GLN A 70 -1.08 -25.85 25.03
C GLN A 70 -1.04 -25.20 26.44
N SER A 71 -2.20 -24.69 26.85
CA SER A 71 -2.47 -23.88 28.04
C SER A 71 -2.49 -24.64 29.36
N PHE A 72 -1.71 -24.20 30.35
CA PHE A 72 -1.86 -24.57 31.77
C PHE A 72 -2.88 -23.66 32.45
N SER A 73 -4.16 -24.04 32.44
CA SER A 73 -5.17 -23.81 33.48
C SER A 73 -6.57 -23.92 32.87
N GLN A 74 -7.35 -24.88 33.37
CA GLN A 74 -8.78 -24.97 33.09
C GLN A 74 -9.57 -24.11 34.11
N PRO A 75 -10.79 -23.67 33.76
CA PRO A 75 -11.60 -22.82 34.63
C PRO A 75 -12.40 -23.67 35.63
N GLY A 76 -12.04 -23.57 36.90
CA GLY A 76 -12.94 -23.84 38.02
C GLY A 76 -13.60 -22.55 38.49
N GLU A 77 -14.89 -22.63 38.81
CA GLU A 77 -15.75 -21.55 39.31
C GLU A 77 -15.24 -20.90 40.61
N LEU A 78 -15.79 -19.71 40.91
CA LEU A 78 -15.74 -18.93 42.17
C LEU A 78 -14.55 -17.96 42.29
N LEU A 79 -14.66 -16.73 42.81
CA LEU A 79 -15.71 -16.01 43.54
C LEU A 79 -15.46 -14.50 43.33
N GLU A 80 -16.52 -13.71 43.15
CA GLU A 80 -16.46 -12.24 43.13
C GLU A 80 -16.08 -11.72 44.52
N ASP A 81 -14.90 -11.10 44.66
CA ASP A 81 -14.69 -9.88 45.45
C ASP A 81 -13.19 -9.47 45.41
N GLY A 82 -12.90 -8.31 44.81
CA GLY A 82 -11.56 -7.72 44.77
C GLY A 82 -11.56 -6.32 44.14
N PRO A 83 -10.72 -5.38 44.63
CA PRO A 83 -11.02 -3.96 44.64
C PRO A 83 -10.91 -3.31 43.26
N GLN A 84 -11.87 -2.45 42.91
CA GLN A 84 -11.83 -1.64 41.69
C GLN A 84 -10.53 -0.82 41.60
N PRO A 85 -9.87 -0.76 40.42
CA PRO A 85 -8.71 0.10 40.22
C PRO A 85 -9.10 1.57 40.36
N PRO A 86 -8.19 2.44 40.85
CA PRO A 86 -8.50 3.83 41.14
C PRO A 86 -8.95 4.54 39.86
N GLN A 87 -10.16 5.11 39.91
CA GLN A 87 -10.69 5.93 38.84
C GLN A 87 -9.82 7.19 38.71
N ALA A 88 -9.27 7.38 37.50
CA ALA A 88 -8.59 8.63 37.15
C ALA A 88 -9.56 9.83 37.32
N PRO A 89 -9.05 11.03 37.68
CA PRO A 89 -9.88 12.18 37.99
C PRO A 89 -10.73 12.60 36.78
N ARG A 90 -12.03 12.79 37.02
CA ARG A 90 -13.02 13.23 36.03
C ARG A 90 -12.79 14.69 35.64
N GLY A 91 -11.91 14.94 34.68
CA GLY A 91 -12.01 16.08 33.75
C GLY A 91 -12.57 15.54 32.42
N GLY A 92 -13.62 16.15 31.87
CA GLY A 92 -14.45 15.58 30.78
C GLY A 92 -13.65 14.83 29.71
N SER A 93 -13.87 13.51 29.58
CA SER A 93 -13.02 12.66 28.74
C SER A 93 -13.20 13.01 27.27
N CYS A 94 -12.23 13.73 26.72
CA CYS A 94 -12.19 14.12 25.33
C CYS A 94 -12.00 12.88 24.43
N ASN A 95 -13.00 12.59 23.60
CA ASN A 95 -12.97 11.51 22.61
C ASN A 95 -13.33 12.07 21.21
N TRP A 96 -13.11 11.28 20.15
CA TRP A 96 -13.32 11.72 18.76
C TRP A 96 -14.67 12.41 18.51
N GLY A 97 -15.78 11.84 19.01
CA GLY A 97 -17.11 12.42 18.81
C GLY A 97 -17.43 13.61 19.70
N ALA A 98 -16.71 13.80 20.81
CA ALA A 98 -16.97 14.87 21.78
C ALA A 98 -16.14 16.14 21.51
N CYS A 99 -14.91 15.97 21.03
CA CYS A 99 -13.94 17.08 20.90
C CYS A 99 -13.57 17.48 19.48
N PHE A 100 -13.99 16.70 18.48
CA PHE A 100 -13.73 17.00 17.08
C PHE A 100 -15.04 17.14 16.32
N ASP A 101 -15.21 18.26 15.61
CA ASP A 101 -16.34 18.49 14.72
C ASP A 101 -16.00 18.09 13.28
N ALA A 102 -16.45 16.89 12.89
CA ALA A 102 -16.27 16.38 11.54
C ALA A 102 -17.23 16.99 10.50
N SER A 103 -18.23 17.78 10.90
CA SER A 103 -19.23 18.31 9.96
C SER A 103 -18.62 19.23 8.92
N LYS A 104 -17.73 20.15 9.34
CA LYS A 104 -16.99 21.07 8.45
C LYS A 104 -16.17 20.33 7.37
N CYS A 105 -15.67 19.13 7.65
CA CYS A 105 -14.87 18.36 6.70
C CYS A 105 -15.71 17.60 5.66
N ARG A 106 -17.01 17.35 5.92
CA ARG A 106 -17.85 16.53 5.04
C ARG A 106 -18.30 17.30 3.80
N ASP A 107 -18.57 18.59 3.95
CA ASP A 107 -19.11 19.42 2.86
C ASP A 107 -18.02 20.11 2.02
N GLY A 108 -16.92 20.55 2.65
CA GLY A 108 -15.78 21.23 1.99
C GLY A 108 -14.59 20.32 1.65
N GLY A 109 -14.66 19.03 2.00
CA GLY A 109 -13.53 18.10 1.97
C GLY A 109 -12.55 18.31 3.13
N PHE A 110 -11.60 17.39 3.28
CA PHE A 110 -10.59 17.49 4.33
C PHE A 110 -9.54 18.53 3.95
N LYS A 111 -9.55 19.68 4.64
CA LYS A 111 -8.62 20.81 4.45
C LYS A 111 -7.93 21.20 5.74
N VAL A 112 -6.64 21.50 5.64
CA VAL A 112 -5.73 21.78 6.75
C VAL A 112 -5.09 23.14 6.55
N PHE A 113 -5.23 24.00 7.54
CA PHE A 113 -4.54 25.29 7.62
C PHE A 113 -3.48 25.21 8.72
N VAL A 114 -2.29 25.76 8.45
CA VAL A 114 -1.18 25.78 9.40
C VAL A 114 -0.98 27.20 9.91
N TYR A 115 -0.94 27.37 11.23
CA TYR A 115 -0.64 28.68 11.81
C TYR A 115 0.77 29.14 11.46
N PRO A 116 0.97 30.43 11.12
CA PRO A 116 2.28 30.97 10.85
C PRO A 116 3.16 30.85 12.11
N ALA A 117 4.40 30.41 11.92
CA ALA A 117 5.38 30.34 12.99
C ALA A 117 5.93 31.74 13.32
N ALA A 118 5.99 32.09 14.59
CA ALA A 118 6.75 33.26 15.05
C ALA A 118 8.20 32.84 15.35
N GLY A 119 9.19 33.58 14.85
CA GLY A 119 10.60 33.37 15.17
C GLY A 119 11.37 32.41 14.23
N PRO A 120 12.63 32.08 14.58
CA PRO A 120 13.50 31.24 13.76
C PRO A 120 12.99 29.80 13.66
N ILE A 121 12.93 29.27 12.43
CA ILE A 121 12.35 27.96 12.12
C ILE A 121 13.48 26.93 11.97
N SER A 122 13.44 25.85 12.77
CA SER A 122 14.38 24.72 12.62
C SER A 122 14.24 24.04 11.25
N GLU A 123 15.28 23.31 10.85
CA GLU A 123 15.26 22.53 9.62
C GLU A 123 14.11 21.49 9.60
N THR A 124 13.92 20.78 10.70
CA THR A 124 12.82 19.80 10.87
C THR A 124 11.47 20.46 10.68
N ARG A 125 11.24 21.62 11.32
CA ARG A 125 10.00 22.39 11.18
C ARG A 125 9.75 22.86 9.75
N ARG A 126 10.80 23.31 9.04
CA ARG A 126 10.71 23.71 7.63
C ARG A 126 10.29 22.55 6.73
N ARG A 127 10.84 21.36 6.94
CA ARG A 127 10.47 20.15 6.19
C ARG A 127 9.02 19.75 6.42
N ILE A 128 8.52 19.87 7.64
CA ILE A 128 7.12 19.58 7.97
C ILE A 128 6.19 20.55 7.25
N LEU A 129 6.48 21.85 7.33
CA LEU A 129 5.70 22.88 6.62
C LEU A 129 5.66 22.58 5.12
N ALA A 130 6.80 22.32 4.50
CA ALA A 130 6.89 21.96 3.08
C ALA A 130 6.07 20.69 2.74
N SER A 131 6.06 19.69 3.64
CA SER A 131 5.25 18.47 3.45
C SER A 131 3.75 18.73 3.51
N ILE A 132 3.30 19.59 4.43
CA ILE A 132 1.89 19.96 4.57
C ILE A 132 1.46 20.82 3.38
N GLU A 133 2.21 21.88 3.07
CA GLU A 133 1.94 22.81 1.96
C GLU A 133 1.90 22.10 0.60
N GLY A 134 2.77 21.10 0.40
CA GLY A 134 2.78 20.27 -0.80
C GLY A 134 1.67 19.22 -0.87
N SER A 135 0.91 19.02 0.20
CA SER A 135 -0.18 18.03 0.26
C SER A 135 -1.47 18.52 -0.38
N ARG A 136 -2.36 17.59 -0.77
CA ARG A 136 -3.70 17.91 -1.29
C ARG A 136 -4.65 18.53 -0.26
N TYR A 137 -4.26 18.50 1.01
CA TYR A 137 -5.05 18.95 2.15
C TYR A 137 -4.82 20.42 2.48
N HIS A 138 -3.69 20.99 2.08
CA HIS A 138 -3.37 22.37 2.42
C HIS A 138 -4.41 23.37 1.88
N THR A 139 -4.73 24.36 2.71
CA THR A 139 -5.40 25.60 2.31
C THR A 139 -4.70 26.79 2.99
N VAL A 140 -4.68 27.92 2.28
CA VAL A 140 -4.17 29.20 2.79
C VAL A 140 -5.21 29.94 3.63
N SER A 141 -6.47 29.52 3.59
CA SER A 141 -7.58 30.19 4.28
C SER A 141 -8.00 29.39 5.52
N PRO A 142 -7.96 29.98 6.73
CA PRO A 142 -8.44 29.30 7.93
C PRO A 142 -9.96 29.04 7.90
N ALA A 143 -10.73 29.79 7.09
CA ALA A 143 -12.17 29.60 6.95
C ALA A 143 -12.55 28.37 6.12
N GLU A 144 -11.67 27.94 5.20
CA GLU A 144 -11.86 26.72 4.41
C GLU A 144 -11.38 25.47 5.14
N ALA A 145 -10.51 25.64 6.13
CA ALA A 145 -9.91 24.54 6.86
C ALA A 145 -10.90 23.94 7.86
N CYS A 146 -10.94 22.61 7.88
CA CYS A 146 -11.67 21.88 8.91
C CYS A 146 -10.73 21.36 10.01
N LEU A 147 -9.41 21.37 9.77
CA LEU A 147 -8.37 21.11 10.76
C LEU A 147 -7.37 22.27 10.81
N LEU A 148 -7.12 22.80 12.00
CA LEU A 148 -6.19 23.90 12.27
C LEU A 148 -4.95 23.35 12.95
N LEU A 149 -3.78 23.51 12.34
CA LEU A 149 -2.54 22.86 12.78
C LEU A 149 -1.59 23.87 13.43
N LEU A 150 -1.17 23.56 14.66
CA LEU A 150 -0.16 24.30 15.42
C LEU A 150 1.11 23.45 15.55
N LEU A 151 2.25 24.01 15.12
CA LEU A 151 3.56 23.40 15.30
C LEU A 151 4.18 23.89 16.60
N SER A 152 4.57 22.97 17.49
CA SER A 152 5.26 23.31 18.73
C SER A 152 6.63 23.96 18.45
N SER A 153 7.09 24.85 19.33
CA SER A 153 8.41 25.47 19.24
C SER A 153 9.53 24.46 19.52
N ASP A 154 10.70 24.67 18.91
CA ASP A 154 11.91 23.87 19.11
C ASP A 154 12.81 24.45 20.22
N THR A 155 12.40 25.52 20.89
CA THR A 155 13.19 26.18 21.91
C THR A 155 13.27 25.35 23.20
N PRO A 156 14.48 25.06 23.72
CA PRO A 156 14.67 24.30 24.97
C PRO A 156 14.28 25.08 26.23
N ALA A 157 14.01 26.39 26.12
CA ALA A 157 13.41 27.16 27.19
C ALA A 157 11.91 26.89 27.19
N GLY A 158 11.33 26.45 28.30
CA GLY A 158 9.91 26.10 28.47
C GLY A 158 8.87 27.22 28.26
N GLN A 159 9.11 28.11 27.29
CA GLN A 159 8.16 29.08 26.75
C GLN A 159 7.32 28.37 25.69
N CYS A 160 6.09 28.00 26.07
CA CYS A 160 5.13 27.46 25.13
C CYS A 160 4.66 28.58 24.18
N GLU A 161 4.51 28.25 22.90
CA GLU A 161 3.90 29.18 21.93
C GLU A 161 2.55 29.66 22.47
N PRO A 162 2.27 30.97 22.42
CA PRO A 162 0.95 31.47 22.77
C PRO A 162 -0.07 30.84 21.84
N VAL A 163 -1.18 30.41 22.44
CA VAL A 163 -2.31 29.87 21.71
C VAL A 163 -2.85 30.95 20.74
N PRO A 164 -3.12 30.62 19.46
CA PRO A 164 -3.66 31.58 18.50
C PRO A 164 -5.00 32.18 18.94
N ALA A 165 -5.32 33.39 18.45
CA ALA A 165 -6.59 34.07 18.79
C ALA A 165 -7.85 33.25 18.45
N GLN A 166 -7.77 32.33 17.49
CA GLN A 166 -8.88 31.50 16.98
C GLN A 166 -8.90 30.08 17.56
N TRP A 167 -8.49 29.88 18.82
CA TRP A 167 -8.29 28.55 19.39
C TRP A 167 -9.55 27.72 19.63
N ASP A 168 -10.74 28.31 19.75
CA ASP A 168 -12.03 27.61 19.97
C ASP A 168 -11.94 26.47 21.01
N GLU A 169 -11.32 26.76 22.16
CA GLU A 169 -11.03 25.78 23.23
C GLU A 169 -10.26 24.52 22.76
N GLY A 170 -9.56 24.57 21.63
CA GLY A 170 -8.84 23.48 21.00
C GLY A 170 -9.69 22.64 20.04
N ARG A 171 -10.97 22.92 19.85
CA ARG A 171 -11.83 22.14 18.96
C ARG A 171 -11.33 22.25 17.51
N ASN A 172 -11.24 21.12 16.81
CA ASN A 172 -10.67 21.01 15.46
C ASN A 172 -9.20 21.45 15.33
N HIS A 173 -8.48 21.61 16.45
CA HIS A 173 -7.06 21.91 16.44
C HIS A 173 -6.22 20.64 16.59
N LEU A 174 -5.10 20.60 15.87
CA LEU A 174 -4.05 19.59 16.01
C LEU A 174 -2.74 20.25 16.43
N VAL A 175 -2.20 19.83 17.56
CA VAL A 175 -0.85 20.20 18.01
C VAL A 175 0.13 19.13 17.60
N LEU A 176 1.08 19.48 16.73
CA LEU A 176 2.18 18.60 16.35
C LEU A 176 3.37 18.83 17.30
N ASN A 177 3.69 17.84 18.12
CA ASN A 177 4.81 17.87 19.03
C ASN A 177 5.82 16.75 18.71
N LEU A 178 6.94 17.12 18.09
CA LEU A 178 7.98 16.17 17.70
C LEU A 178 9.11 16.05 18.71
N HIS A 179 9.15 16.92 19.72
CA HIS A 179 10.18 16.89 20.76
C HIS A 179 9.56 16.49 22.10
N PRO A 180 10.21 15.59 22.87
CA PRO A 180 9.64 15.06 24.10
C PRO A 180 9.62 16.07 25.26
N ALA A 181 10.23 17.25 25.11
CA ALA A 181 10.19 18.31 26.13
C ALA A 181 8.73 18.78 26.31
N PRO A 182 8.11 18.52 27.47
CA PRO A 182 6.73 18.94 27.71
C PRO A 182 6.70 20.46 27.83
N CYS A 183 5.79 21.11 27.10
CA CYS A 183 5.26 22.38 27.56
C CYS A 183 4.56 22.12 28.91
N PRO A 184 4.93 22.80 30.02
CA PRO A 184 4.33 22.58 31.34
C PRO A 184 2.83 22.91 31.40
N ARG A 185 2.29 23.57 30.37
CA ARG A 185 0.87 23.96 30.26
C ARG A 185 0.01 22.91 29.56
N THR A 186 0.20 21.62 29.88
CA THR A 186 -0.71 20.53 29.45
C THR A 186 -2.18 20.78 29.82
N VAL A 187 -2.45 21.74 30.71
CA VAL A 187 -3.79 22.18 31.15
C VAL A 187 -4.47 23.19 30.18
N GLN A 188 -3.79 23.75 29.18
CA GLN A 188 -4.38 24.76 28.26
C GLN A 188 -4.74 24.25 26.85
N LEU A 189 -4.58 22.96 26.57
CA LEU A 189 -4.89 22.41 25.25
C LEU A 189 -6.39 22.16 25.01
N GLY A 190 -7.20 22.15 26.07
CA GLY A 190 -8.64 21.94 25.99
C GLY A 190 -9.01 20.69 25.19
N GLN A 191 -9.76 20.88 24.11
CA GLN A 191 -10.25 19.85 23.20
C GLN A 191 -9.28 19.52 22.05
N ALA A 192 -8.09 20.12 22.01
CA ALA A 192 -7.14 19.92 20.91
C ALA A 192 -6.63 18.49 20.85
N MET A 193 -6.52 17.97 19.63
CA MET A 193 -5.83 16.73 19.32
C MET A 193 -4.32 16.94 19.42
N VAL A 194 -3.59 15.93 19.92
CA VAL A 194 -2.14 15.98 19.99
C VAL A 194 -1.55 14.86 19.15
N ALA A 195 -0.66 15.22 18.24
CA ALA A 195 0.21 14.27 17.56
C ALA A 195 1.61 14.39 18.16
N LYS A 196 2.01 13.40 18.98
CA LYS A 196 3.19 13.47 19.85
C LYS A 196 4.20 12.37 19.54
N ALA A 197 5.48 12.72 19.53
CA ALA A 197 6.56 11.75 19.48
C ALA A 197 6.71 10.99 20.80
N SER A 198 6.74 9.66 20.73
CA SER A 198 6.95 8.74 21.86
C SER A 198 6.04 8.98 23.08
N PRO A 199 4.70 9.00 22.91
CA PRO A 199 3.81 9.19 24.04
C PRO A 199 3.72 7.92 24.90
N THR A 200 3.44 8.09 26.19
CA THR A 200 3.13 6.99 27.10
C THR A 200 1.64 6.72 27.12
N VAL A 201 1.24 5.47 27.36
CA VAL A 201 -0.18 5.06 27.43
C VAL A 201 -0.99 5.90 28.43
N ASP A 202 -0.35 6.39 29.50
CA ASP A 202 -1.02 7.22 30.52
C ASP A 202 -1.38 8.63 30.04
N THR A 203 -0.63 9.16 29.07
CA THR A 203 -0.81 10.53 28.55
C THR A 203 -1.47 10.57 27.17
N PHE A 204 -1.65 9.42 26.54
CA PHE A 204 -2.15 9.27 25.18
C PHE A 204 -3.65 8.96 25.15
N ARG A 205 -4.46 9.78 24.45
CA ARG A 205 -5.88 9.49 24.24
C ARG A 205 -6.06 8.61 23.00
N ALA A 206 -6.10 7.29 23.20
CA ALA A 206 -6.30 6.33 22.11
C ALA A 206 -7.57 6.62 21.29
N GLY A 207 -7.47 6.56 19.96
CA GLY A 207 -8.56 6.90 19.04
C GLY A 207 -8.80 8.41 18.87
N PHE A 208 -8.05 9.26 19.57
CA PHE A 208 -8.14 10.72 19.46
C PHE A 208 -6.78 11.33 19.11
N ASP A 209 -5.75 11.10 19.92
CA ASP A 209 -4.38 11.52 19.64
C ASP A 209 -3.72 10.65 18.56
N VAL A 210 -2.56 11.08 18.04
CA VAL A 210 -1.76 10.32 17.07
C VAL A 210 -0.34 10.13 17.60
N ALA A 211 0.09 8.88 17.78
CA ALA A 211 1.46 8.57 18.17
C ALA A 211 2.40 8.71 16.98
N LEU A 212 3.47 9.49 17.13
CA LEU A 212 4.46 9.77 16.10
C LEU A 212 5.82 9.15 16.43
N PRO A 213 6.65 8.85 15.40
CA PRO A 213 8.05 8.52 15.63
C PRO A 213 8.83 9.77 16.07
N LEU A 214 9.92 9.56 16.82
CA LEU A 214 10.90 10.61 17.08
C LEU A 214 11.78 10.79 15.84
N LEU A 215 11.69 11.96 15.19
CA LEU A 215 12.37 12.22 13.92
C LEU A 215 13.77 12.81 14.11
N PRO A 216 14.77 12.29 13.38
CA PRO A 216 16.05 12.94 13.22
C PRO A 216 16.03 14.37 12.68
N GLU A 217 16.90 15.24 13.21
CA GLU A 217 17.14 16.55 12.59
C GLU A 217 17.58 16.41 11.12
N ALA A 218 18.41 15.39 10.83
CA ALA A 218 18.84 15.06 9.47
C ALA A 218 17.83 14.19 8.70
N HIS A 219 16.61 13.97 9.21
CA HIS A 219 15.64 13.10 8.55
C HIS A 219 15.16 13.73 7.22
N PRO A 220 15.26 13.02 6.08
CA PRO A 220 15.03 13.61 4.77
C PRO A 220 13.57 14.02 4.56
N LEU A 221 13.36 15.10 3.80
CA LEU A 221 12.03 15.54 3.40
C LEU A 221 11.33 14.52 2.48
N ARG A 222 12.05 14.07 1.44
CA ARG A 222 11.61 13.09 0.41
C ARG A 222 12.71 12.10 0.10
N GLY A 223 12.33 10.96 -0.48
CA GLY A 223 13.27 9.96 -1.02
C GLY A 223 14.32 9.48 -0.02
N GLY A 224 13.95 9.33 1.26
CA GLY A 224 14.92 8.91 2.25
C GLY A 224 15.48 7.52 1.97
N ALA A 225 16.58 7.22 2.66
CA ALA A 225 17.38 6.03 2.40
C ALA A 225 16.51 4.76 2.39
N PRO A 226 16.67 3.89 1.38
CA PRO A 226 15.92 2.65 1.30
C PRO A 226 16.20 1.78 2.52
N GLY A 227 15.27 0.86 2.79
CA GLY A 227 15.54 -0.24 3.70
C GLY A 227 16.85 -0.96 3.35
N GLN A 228 17.65 -1.29 4.36
CA GLN A 228 18.99 -1.90 4.18
C GLN A 228 18.95 -3.43 4.10
N LEU A 229 17.76 -4.05 4.13
CA LEU A 229 17.61 -5.50 4.03
C LEU A 229 17.87 -5.96 2.59
N GLN A 230 19.14 -6.20 2.28
CA GLN A 230 19.58 -6.68 0.97
C GLN A 230 19.23 -8.17 0.74
N GLN A 231 19.07 -8.94 1.81
CA GLN A 231 18.71 -10.36 1.76
C GLN A 231 17.66 -10.62 2.83
N HIS A 232 16.61 -11.37 2.47
CA HIS A 232 15.56 -11.71 3.42
C HIS A 232 16.10 -12.58 4.56
N SER A 233 17.02 -13.50 4.27
CA SER A 233 17.61 -14.40 5.26
C SER A 233 18.78 -13.76 6.01
N PRO A 234 18.83 -13.89 7.36
CA PRO A 234 20.01 -13.53 8.14
C PRO A 234 21.24 -14.29 7.61
N ARG A 235 22.35 -13.60 7.38
CA ARG A 235 23.59 -14.26 6.98
C ARG A 235 24.15 -15.06 8.16
N PRO A 236 24.74 -16.25 7.92
CA PRO A 236 25.50 -16.95 8.95
C PRO A 236 26.59 -16.03 9.53
N GLY A 237 26.69 -15.94 10.86
CA GLY A 237 27.70 -15.12 11.56
C GLY A 237 27.30 -13.67 11.87
N VAL A 238 26.07 -13.26 11.55
CA VAL A 238 25.50 -11.97 12.00
C VAL A 238 25.20 -12.04 13.51
N ALA A 239 25.39 -10.93 14.23
CA ALA A 239 25.08 -10.88 15.66
C ALA A 239 23.59 -11.19 15.90
N LEU A 240 23.28 -11.98 16.93
CA LEU A 240 21.90 -12.25 17.28
C LEU A 240 21.21 -10.96 17.76
N LEU A 241 21.90 -10.21 18.63
CA LEU A 241 21.34 -9.07 19.34
C LEU A 241 22.24 -7.84 19.23
N ALA A 242 21.63 -6.68 18.95
CA ALA A 242 22.21 -5.36 19.16
C ALA A 242 21.44 -4.63 20.26
N LEU A 243 22.14 -4.06 21.23
CA LEU A 243 21.58 -3.32 22.35
C LEU A 243 21.74 -1.82 22.09
N ALA A 244 20.63 -1.09 22.18
CA ALA A 244 20.63 0.37 22.15
C ALA A 244 21.31 0.93 23.40
N GLY A 245 22.25 1.84 23.22
CA GLY A 245 22.95 2.55 24.28
C GLY A 245 22.78 4.06 24.16
N GLU A 246 23.32 4.81 25.12
CA GLU A 246 23.16 6.26 25.14
C GLU A 246 23.76 6.98 23.91
N ARG A 247 23.13 8.10 23.53
CA ARG A 247 23.56 9.01 22.45
C ARG A 247 23.63 8.35 21.06
N GLY A 248 22.70 7.44 20.76
CA GLY A 248 22.61 6.83 19.42
C GLY A 248 23.63 5.73 19.17
N ARG A 249 24.19 5.12 20.23
CA ARG A 249 25.23 4.08 20.13
C ARG A 249 24.61 2.69 20.18
N TRP A 250 25.25 1.72 19.54
CA TRP A 250 24.85 0.32 19.55
C TRP A 250 25.97 -0.58 20.07
N HIS A 251 25.59 -1.61 20.82
CA HIS A 251 26.50 -2.63 21.33
C HIS A 251 26.04 -4.00 20.81
N THR A 252 26.94 -4.79 20.23
CA THR A 252 26.60 -6.15 19.77
C THR A 252 26.83 -7.17 20.89
N ALA A 253 25.83 -7.97 21.22
CA ALA A 253 26.02 -9.13 22.09
C ALA A 253 26.26 -10.38 21.24
N GLY A 254 27.45 -10.97 21.38
CA GLY A 254 27.77 -12.27 20.80
C GLY A 254 27.17 -13.41 21.63
N THR A 255 26.95 -14.58 21.01
CA THR A 255 26.36 -15.77 21.66
C THR A 255 27.17 -16.32 22.83
N ASN A 256 28.43 -15.89 23.00
CA ASN A 256 29.35 -16.35 24.04
C ASN A 256 29.67 -15.25 25.09
N SER A 257 29.03 -14.08 25.02
CA SER A 257 29.29 -13.00 25.99
C SER A 257 28.25 -13.04 27.10
N SER A 258 28.60 -13.67 28.22
CA SER A 258 27.92 -13.49 29.51
C SER A 258 28.21 -12.12 30.15
N ALA A 259 28.82 -11.18 29.43
CA ALA A 259 29.46 -9.98 29.98
C ALA A 259 28.68 -8.66 29.76
N CYS A 260 27.53 -8.68 29.08
CA CYS A 260 26.64 -7.51 29.01
C CYS A 260 25.34 -7.79 29.75
N PRO A 261 25.15 -7.24 30.96
CA PRO A 261 23.86 -7.20 31.61
C PRO A 261 22.85 -6.40 30.76
N TRP A 262 21.58 -6.73 30.89
CA TRP A 262 20.46 -6.18 30.11
C TRP A 262 20.13 -4.71 30.44
N ASP A 263 20.86 -4.13 31.39
CA ASP A 263 20.72 -2.76 31.90
C ASP A 263 21.51 -1.71 31.08
N GLY A 264 22.25 -2.15 30.05
CA GLY A 264 23.05 -1.26 29.19
C GLY A 264 24.43 -0.90 29.75
N HIS A 265 24.83 -1.45 30.91
CA HIS A 265 26.14 -1.27 31.50
C HIS A 265 26.99 -2.54 31.34
N CYS A 266 27.66 -2.68 30.19
CA CYS A 266 28.69 -3.72 30.06
C CYS A 266 29.90 -3.32 30.92
N GLU A 267 30.28 -4.16 31.90
CA GLU A 267 31.52 -3.96 32.65
C GLU A 267 32.72 -3.99 31.68
N GLN A 268 33.68 -3.10 31.95
CA GLN A 268 34.85 -2.86 31.12
C GLN A 268 35.53 -4.17 30.72
N ASP A 269 35.62 -4.47 29.42
CA ASP A 269 36.86 -5.04 28.88
C ASP A 269 37.04 -4.92 27.36
N HIS A 270 38.32 -4.98 26.99
CA HIS A 270 38.93 -4.65 25.71
C HIS A 270 38.36 -5.38 24.47
N GLY A 271 37.51 -4.68 23.71
CA GLY A 271 37.13 -4.98 22.31
C GLY A 271 36.03 -6.05 22.11
N PRO A 272 34.89 -5.70 21.47
CA PRO A 272 34.85 -5.56 20.01
C PRO A 272 34.24 -4.23 19.55
N LYS A 273 34.49 -3.88 18.27
CA LYS A 273 34.23 -2.60 17.58
C LYS A 273 33.08 -1.76 18.17
N GLN A 274 33.43 -0.81 19.05
CA GLN A 274 32.55 0.28 19.45
C GLN A 274 32.24 1.14 18.22
N THR A 275 30.96 1.39 17.94
CA THR A 275 30.55 2.29 16.86
C THR A 275 30.66 3.74 17.34
N PRO A 276 31.32 4.65 16.59
CA PRO A 276 31.37 6.07 16.97
C PRO A 276 29.97 6.69 17.08
N PRO A 277 29.79 7.82 17.79
CA PRO A 277 28.50 8.51 17.87
C PRO A 277 27.95 8.79 16.46
N GLY A 278 26.75 8.30 16.17
CA GLY A 278 26.14 8.42 14.83
C GLY A 278 26.54 7.34 13.81
N ALA A 279 27.32 6.32 14.20
CA ALA A 279 27.63 5.21 13.30
C ALA A 279 26.46 4.25 13.09
N LEU A 280 26.48 3.62 11.92
CA LEU A 280 25.46 2.72 11.40
C LEU A 280 25.23 1.53 12.35
N LEU A 281 23.96 1.16 12.55
CA LEU A 281 23.57 -0.04 13.30
C LEU A 281 24.41 -1.25 12.83
N PRO A 282 25.08 -1.99 13.74
CA PRO A 282 25.78 -3.21 13.37
C PRO A 282 24.79 -4.25 12.85
N SER A 283 25.22 -5.07 11.89
CA SER A 283 24.36 -6.14 11.36
C SER A 283 23.93 -7.06 12.51
N ALA A 284 22.64 -7.05 12.81
CA ALA A 284 22.02 -7.84 13.86
C ALA A 284 20.64 -8.36 13.42
N THR A 285 20.15 -9.40 14.12
CA THR A 285 18.80 -9.94 13.89
C THR A 285 17.75 -9.22 14.72
N PHE A 286 18.02 -9.05 16.02
CA PHE A 286 17.16 -8.38 16.98
C PHE A 286 17.83 -7.13 17.55
N CYS A 287 17.04 -6.08 17.76
CA CYS A 287 17.49 -4.79 18.27
C CYS A 287 16.76 -4.50 19.57
N LEU A 288 17.45 -4.64 20.70
CA LEU A 288 16.91 -4.39 22.02
C LEU A 288 16.86 -2.89 22.30
N ILE A 289 15.68 -2.38 22.63
CA ILE A 289 15.41 -0.96 22.88
C ILE A 289 14.76 -0.83 24.27
N PRO A 290 15.42 -0.16 25.23
CA PRO A 290 14.92 -0.01 26.60
C PRO A 290 13.63 0.82 26.70
N GLY A 291 13.25 1.53 25.64
CA GLY A 291 11.92 2.13 25.49
C GLY A 291 11.68 3.36 26.38
N ARG A 292 12.75 4.09 26.75
CA ARG A 292 12.65 5.43 27.33
C ARG A 292 12.58 6.47 26.20
N SER A 293 11.91 7.60 26.45
CA SER A 293 11.68 8.66 25.45
C SER A 293 12.90 9.13 24.64
N PRO A 294 14.12 9.26 25.19
CA PRO A 294 15.30 9.63 24.39
C PRO A 294 15.82 8.49 23.48
N ASP A 295 15.41 7.24 23.72
CA ASP A 295 15.88 6.06 22.99
C ASP A 295 15.00 5.71 21.78
N ALA A 296 13.87 6.39 21.61
CA ALA A 296 12.97 6.21 20.46
C ALA A 296 13.63 6.52 19.11
N TRP A 297 14.78 7.20 19.10
CA TRP A 297 15.62 7.34 17.91
C TRP A 297 16.11 5.99 17.37
N HIS A 298 16.51 5.08 18.25
CA HIS A 298 17.02 3.75 17.89
C HIS A 298 15.96 2.92 17.16
N PHE A 299 14.69 3.22 17.41
CA PHE A 299 13.58 2.54 16.76
C PHE A 299 13.60 2.72 15.24
N LEU A 300 13.73 3.95 14.74
CA LEU A 300 13.80 4.21 13.31
C LEU A 300 15.04 3.58 12.67
N GLN A 301 16.18 3.58 13.37
CA GLN A 301 17.40 2.92 12.90
C GLN A 301 17.23 1.40 12.79
N ALA A 302 16.57 0.77 13.77
CA ALA A 302 16.24 -0.65 13.71
C ALA A 302 15.31 -0.95 12.53
N LEU A 303 14.30 -0.10 12.29
CA LEU A 303 13.38 -0.25 11.16
C LEU A 303 14.11 -0.16 9.81
N GLN A 304 14.93 0.88 9.63
CA GLN A 304 15.70 1.09 8.41
C GLN A 304 16.65 -0.07 8.12
N ALA A 305 17.29 -0.63 9.15
CA ALA A 305 18.24 -1.72 8.99
C ALA A 305 17.58 -3.11 8.82
N GLY A 306 16.27 -3.22 9.01
CA GLY A 306 15.57 -4.49 9.00
C GLY A 306 15.96 -5.37 10.18
N CYS A 307 16.30 -4.74 11.31
CA CYS A 307 16.55 -5.38 12.58
C CYS A 307 15.25 -5.38 13.39
N ILE A 308 14.84 -6.54 13.91
CA ILE A 308 13.54 -6.69 14.60
C ILE A 308 13.61 -5.93 15.94
N PRO A 309 12.82 -4.86 16.15
CA PRO A 309 12.82 -4.15 17.42
C PRO A 309 12.23 -5.02 18.53
N VAL A 310 12.98 -5.14 19.63
CA VAL A 310 12.56 -5.77 20.89
C VAL A 310 12.46 -4.66 21.93
N LEU A 311 11.24 -4.31 22.31
CA LEU A 311 10.92 -3.15 23.13
C LEU A 311 10.71 -3.57 24.58
N LEU A 312 11.50 -3.03 25.50
CA LEU A 312 11.42 -3.35 26.93
C LEU A 312 10.47 -2.46 27.73
N SER A 313 9.81 -1.49 27.08
CA SER A 313 8.85 -0.58 27.71
C SER A 313 7.43 -0.89 27.23
N PRO A 314 6.60 -1.59 28.03
CA PRO A 314 5.23 -1.92 27.66
C PRO A 314 4.29 -0.69 27.68
N HIS A 315 4.74 0.43 28.27
CA HIS A 315 3.96 1.66 28.40
C HIS A 315 4.18 2.65 27.25
N TRP A 316 5.02 2.31 26.27
CA TRP A 316 5.24 3.14 25.10
C TRP A 316 4.17 2.87 24.04
N GLU A 317 3.42 3.91 23.66
CA GLU A 317 2.51 3.85 22.52
C GLU A 317 3.30 4.01 21.21
N LEU A 318 3.31 2.96 20.40
CA LEU A 318 4.11 2.93 19.17
C LEU A 318 3.56 3.85 18.08
N PRO A 319 4.42 4.36 17.19
CA PRO A 319 3.99 5.23 16.11
C PRO A 319 2.87 4.62 15.26
N PHE A 320 1.79 5.37 15.08
CA PHE A 320 0.62 4.96 14.28
C PHE A 320 0.00 3.60 14.69
N SER A 321 0.10 3.22 15.97
CA SER A 321 -0.42 1.97 16.54
C SER A 321 -1.91 1.70 16.27
N GLU A 322 -2.70 2.75 15.99
CA GLU A 322 -4.11 2.62 15.59
C GLU A 322 -4.29 1.89 14.26
N VAL A 323 -3.36 2.06 13.32
CA VAL A 323 -3.47 1.52 11.95
C VAL A 323 -2.37 0.52 11.61
N ILE A 324 -1.20 0.61 12.27
CA ILE A 324 -0.08 -0.33 12.12
C ILE A 324 -0.21 -1.46 13.15
N ASP A 325 -0.26 -2.69 12.67
CA ASP A 325 -0.20 -3.89 13.49
C ASP A 325 1.26 -4.24 13.83
N TRP A 326 1.75 -3.63 14.92
CA TRP A 326 3.12 -3.82 15.39
C TRP A 326 3.47 -5.25 15.78
N THR A 327 2.48 -6.12 15.99
CA THR A 327 2.72 -7.55 16.26
C THR A 327 3.39 -8.27 15.08
N LYS A 328 3.34 -7.67 13.88
CA LYS A 328 3.97 -8.20 12.68
C LYS A 328 5.38 -7.68 12.43
N ALA A 329 5.87 -6.72 13.23
CA ALA A 329 7.16 -6.06 12.97
C ALA A 329 8.02 -5.83 14.23
N ALA A 330 7.45 -5.91 15.42
CA ALA A 330 8.14 -5.66 16.68
C ALA A 330 7.73 -6.69 17.75
N ILE A 331 8.60 -6.85 18.75
CA ILE A 331 8.37 -7.70 19.92
C ILE A 331 8.35 -6.78 21.13
N VAL A 332 7.28 -6.82 21.92
CA VAL A 332 7.22 -6.12 23.21
C VAL A 332 7.51 -7.13 24.29
N ALA A 333 8.46 -6.83 25.16
CA ALA A 333 8.93 -7.71 26.21
C ALA A 333 8.98 -6.99 27.56
N ASP A 334 8.89 -7.74 28.65
CA ASP A 334 9.04 -7.19 29.99
C ASP A 334 10.53 -7.09 30.34
N GLU A 335 11.00 -5.88 30.66
CA GLU A 335 12.37 -5.60 31.13
C GLU A 335 12.77 -6.48 32.32
N ARG A 336 11.81 -6.95 33.11
CA ARG A 336 12.03 -7.77 34.31
C ARG A 336 12.40 -9.23 34.00
N LEU A 337 12.22 -9.70 32.76
CA LEU A 337 12.39 -11.11 32.38
C LEU A 337 13.47 -11.33 31.31
N PRO A 338 14.68 -10.75 31.44
CA PRO A 338 15.66 -10.69 30.36
C PRO A 338 16.12 -12.06 29.83
N LEU A 339 16.32 -13.02 30.72
CA LEU A 339 16.75 -14.38 30.34
C LEU A 339 15.68 -15.12 29.52
N GLN A 340 14.40 -14.93 29.86
CA GLN A 340 13.29 -15.55 29.12
C GLN A 340 13.14 -14.90 27.75
N VAL A 341 13.31 -13.57 27.67
CA VAL A 341 13.34 -12.87 26.38
C VAL A 341 14.46 -13.42 25.51
N LEU A 342 15.68 -13.57 26.04
CA LEU A 342 16.80 -14.11 25.27
C LEU A 342 16.52 -15.51 24.71
N ALA A 343 16.04 -16.41 25.56
CA ALA A 343 15.71 -17.79 25.17
C ALA A 343 14.65 -17.79 24.06
N ALA A 344 13.58 -17.00 24.21
CA ALA A 344 12.52 -16.88 23.21
C ALA A 344 13.03 -16.31 21.87
N LEU A 345 13.97 -15.36 21.89
CA LEU A 345 14.59 -14.83 20.67
C LEU A 345 15.51 -15.85 19.98
N GLN A 346 16.23 -16.68 20.76
CA GLN A 346 17.09 -17.74 20.25
C GLN A 346 16.31 -18.90 19.61
N GLU A 347 15.17 -19.26 20.21
CA GLU A 347 14.31 -20.36 19.74
C GLU A 347 13.33 -19.93 18.65
N MET A 348 13.30 -18.64 18.29
CA MET A 348 12.34 -18.13 17.31
C MET A 348 12.52 -18.80 15.94
N PRO A 349 11.45 -19.38 15.35
CA PRO A 349 11.53 -19.99 14.04
C PRO A 349 12.00 -19.01 12.97
N LEU A 350 12.89 -19.46 12.07
CA LEU A 350 13.43 -18.63 11.00
C LEU A 350 12.32 -18.00 10.14
N THR A 351 11.25 -18.72 9.85
CA THR A 351 10.10 -18.20 9.09
C THR A 351 9.47 -16.97 9.75
N ARG A 352 9.37 -16.96 11.09
CA ARG A 352 8.86 -15.82 11.85
C ARG A 352 9.85 -14.66 11.82
N VAL A 353 11.15 -14.92 11.97
CA VAL A 353 12.20 -13.90 11.85
C VAL A 353 12.16 -13.24 10.47
N LEU A 354 12.08 -14.02 9.39
CA LEU A 354 11.97 -13.51 8.02
C LEU A 354 10.75 -12.61 7.85
N ALA A 355 9.59 -13.04 8.33
CA ALA A 355 8.34 -12.29 8.23
C ALA A 355 8.43 -10.95 8.98
N LEU A 356 8.94 -10.96 10.23
CA LEU A 356 9.12 -9.74 11.02
C LEU A 356 10.07 -8.77 10.32
N ARG A 357 11.23 -9.23 9.83
CA ARG A 357 12.21 -8.39 9.13
C ARG A 357 11.65 -7.79 7.84
N GLN A 358 10.90 -8.57 7.06
CA GLN A 358 10.24 -8.08 5.85
C GLN A 358 9.20 -7.00 6.19
N GLN A 359 8.39 -7.22 7.22
CA GLN A 359 7.40 -6.24 7.65
C GLN A 359 8.07 -4.95 8.14
N THR A 360 9.15 -5.06 8.91
CA THR A 360 9.95 -3.93 9.37
C THR A 360 10.40 -3.03 8.21
N GLN A 361 10.90 -3.63 7.13
CA GLN A 361 11.34 -2.91 5.93
C GLN A 361 10.18 -2.29 5.16
N PHE A 362 9.09 -3.03 5.00
CA PHE A 362 7.87 -2.50 4.42
C PHE A 362 7.38 -1.26 5.18
N LEU A 363 7.31 -1.32 6.51
CA LEU A 363 6.84 -0.18 7.32
C LEU A 363 7.79 1.02 7.21
N TRP A 364 9.11 0.79 7.21
CA TRP A 364 10.10 1.84 6.97
C TRP A 364 9.84 2.52 5.62
N ASP A 365 9.80 1.74 4.55
CA ASP A 365 9.61 2.24 3.19
C ASP A 365 8.23 2.86 2.98
N ALA A 366 7.17 2.39 3.63
CA ALA A 366 5.82 2.89 3.43
C ALA A 366 5.55 4.17 4.22
N TYR A 367 6.05 4.29 5.46
CA TYR A 367 5.56 5.31 6.41
C TYR A 367 6.66 6.14 7.10
N PHE A 368 7.89 5.62 7.22
CA PHE A 368 8.90 6.23 8.10
C PHE A 368 10.15 6.74 7.38
N SER A 369 10.33 6.45 6.09
CA SER A 369 11.57 6.80 5.38
C SER A 369 11.74 8.29 5.12
N SER A 370 10.71 9.13 5.34
CA SER A 370 10.83 10.59 5.17
C SER A 370 9.82 11.35 6.02
N VAL A 371 10.11 12.64 6.27
CA VAL A 371 9.19 13.55 6.97
C VAL A 371 7.83 13.58 6.25
N GLU A 372 7.86 13.61 4.92
CA GLU A 372 6.62 13.63 4.12
C GLU A 372 5.72 12.43 4.39
N LYS A 373 6.27 11.22 4.46
CA LYS A 373 5.48 10.01 4.73
C LYS A 373 4.88 10.02 6.13
N VAL A 374 5.62 10.48 7.13
CA VAL A 374 5.13 10.56 8.52
C VAL A 374 3.98 11.57 8.63
N ILE A 375 4.11 12.74 8.02
CA ILE A 375 3.07 13.77 8.03
C ILE A 375 1.85 13.32 7.21
N HIS A 376 2.05 12.78 6.00
CA HIS A 376 0.93 12.30 5.18
C HIS A 376 0.20 11.14 5.86
N THR A 377 0.91 10.23 6.52
CA THR A 377 0.31 9.15 7.33
C THR A 377 -0.57 9.71 8.43
N THR A 378 -0.10 10.73 9.15
CA THR A 378 -0.87 11.42 10.20
C THR A 378 -2.17 11.99 9.63
N LEU A 379 -2.10 12.68 8.50
CA LEU A 379 -3.26 13.28 7.84
C LEU A 379 -4.25 12.24 7.30
N GLU A 380 -3.76 11.13 6.76
CA GLU A 380 -4.59 10.03 6.26
C GLU A 380 -5.31 9.28 7.40
N ILE A 381 -4.67 9.10 8.56
CA ILE A 381 -5.33 8.55 9.76
C ILE A 381 -6.50 9.45 10.17
N ILE A 382 -6.27 10.77 10.23
CA ILE A 382 -7.32 11.74 10.59
C ILE A 382 -8.43 11.73 9.53
N GLN A 383 -8.10 11.64 8.25
CA GLN A 383 -9.09 11.51 7.18
C GLN A 383 -9.96 10.24 7.36
N ASP A 384 -9.35 9.08 7.62
CA ASP A 384 -10.07 7.83 7.83
C ASP A 384 -11.04 7.94 9.02
N ARG A 385 -10.66 8.65 10.09
CA ARG A 385 -11.55 8.93 11.24
C ARG A 385 -12.72 9.86 10.88
N ILE A 386 -12.51 10.87 10.04
CA ILE A 386 -13.57 11.79 9.57
C ILE A 386 -14.61 11.05 8.72
N PHE A 387 -14.14 10.22 7.78
CA PHE A 387 -14.98 9.60 6.77
C PHE A 387 -15.42 8.16 7.09
N GLY A 388 -14.95 7.56 8.19
CA GLY A 388 -15.47 6.38 8.89
C GLY A 388 -15.96 5.21 8.03
N ALA A 389 -17.09 5.37 7.34
CA ALA A 389 -17.61 4.43 6.35
C ALA A 389 -16.66 4.19 5.16
N SER A 390 -15.85 5.19 4.79
CA SER A 390 -14.84 5.09 3.71
C SER A 390 -13.43 4.88 4.25
N ALA A 391 -13.27 4.54 5.53
CA ALA A 391 -11.97 4.29 6.13
C ALA A 391 -11.30 3.06 5.50
N ARG A 392 -9.97 3.09 5.38
CA ARG A 392 -9.24 1.97 4.80
C ARG A 392 -9.23 0.78 5.78
N PRO A 393 -9.46 -0.45 5.31
CA PRO A 393 -9.24 -1.64 6.13
C PRO A 393 -7.75 -1.78 6.54
N SER A 394 -7.51 -2.40 7.70
CA SER A 394 -6.17 -2.65 8.24
C SER A 394 -5.21 -3.34 7.26
N LEU A 395 -5.73 -4.17 6.34
CA LEU A 395 -4.93 -4.83 5.31
C LEU A 395 -4.15 -3.81 4.45
N LEU A 396 -4.76 -2.68 4.10
CA LEU A 396 -4.15 -1.64 3.26
C LEU A 396 -3.03 -0.91 4.00
N TRP A 397 -3.18 -0.74 5.31
CA TRP A 397 -2.14 -0.18 6.17
C TRP A 397 -0.97 -1.13 6.39
N ASN A 398 -1.22 -2.44 6.39
CA ASN A 398 -0.22 -3.43 6.81
C ASN A 398 0.32 -4.31 5.68
N SER A 399 0.00 -3.99 4.41
CA SER A 399 0.46 -4.76 3.24
C SER A 399 0.99 -3.83 2.15
N PRO A 400 2.06 -4.22 1.43
CA PRO A 400 2.59 -3.46 0.30
C PRO A 400 1.50 -3.11 -0.72
N PRO A 401 1.52 -1.90 -1.30
CA PRO A 401 2.51 -0.84 -1.17
C PRO A 401 2.29 0.10 0.03
N GLY A 402 1.27 -0.17 0.86
CA GLY A 402 0.86 0.67 1.98
C GLY A 402 -0.28 1.65 1.65
N ALA A 403 -0.90 2.19 2.70
CA ALA A 403 -2.15 2.96 2.60
C ALA A 403 -1.99 4.32 1.91
N LEU A 404 -0.80 4.92 1.95
CA LEU A 404 -0.50 6.17 1.23
C LEU A 404 -0.64 6.00 -0.29
N LEU A 405 -0.44 4.78 -0.78
CA LEU A 405 -0.51 4.40 -2.19
C LEU A 405 -1.76 3.59 -2.53
N ALA A 406 -2.69 3.39 -1.58
CA ALA A 406 -4.00 2.79 -1.77
C ALA A 406 -5.09 3.86 -1.53
N LEU A 407 -5.45 4.60 -2.58
CA LEU A 407 -6.31 5.77 -2.50
C LEU A 407 -7.78 5.37 -2.28
N PRO A 408 -8.44 5.84 -1.20
CA PRO A 408 -9.83 5.51 -0.89
C PRO A 408 -10.80 6.17 -1.87
N THR A 409 -10.35 7.20 -2.59
CA THR A 409 -11.10 7.81 -3.69
C THR A 409 -11.22 6.87 -4.90
N PHE A 410 -10.38 5.84 -5.00
CA PHE A 410 -10.48 4.82 -6.03
C PHE A 410 -11.37 3.66 -5.58
N SER A 411 -11.00 3.01 -4.47
CA SER A 411 -11.78 1.96 -3.83
C SER A 411 -11.33 1.76 -2.39
N THR A 412 -12.23 1.29 -1.52
CA THR A 412 -11.89 0.79 -0.18
C THR A 412 -11.73 -0.73 -0.15
N SER A 413 -12.04 -1.41 -1.26
CA SER A 413 -11.99 -2.86 -1.38
C SER A 413 -10.62 -3.31 -1.91
N PRO A 414 -9.90 -4.20 -1.20
CA PRO A 414 -8.57 -4.64 -1.64
C PRO A 414 -8.57 -5.33 -3.03
N VAL A 415 -9.66 -6.00 -3.42
CA VAL A 415 -9.73 -6.73 -4.71
C VAL A 415 -9.67 -5.82 -5.94
N ASP A 416 -9.93 -4.52 -5.76
CA ASP A 416 -9.87 -3.56 -6.87
C ASP A 416 -8.44 -3.09 -7.16
N PHE A 417 -7.50 -3.38 -6.27
CA PHE A 417 -6.09 -3.02 -6.43
C PHE A 417 -5.27 -4.20 -6.99
N PRO A 418 -4.33 -3.94 -7.92
CA PRO A 418 -3.61 -5.01 -8.61
C PRO A 418 -2.63 -5.78 -7.70
N PHE A 419 -2.20 -5.18 -6.59
CA PHE A 419 -1.16 -5.73 -5.71
C PHE A 419 -1.70 -6.67 -4.60
N TYR A 420 -3.00 -6.65 -4.30
CA TYR A 420 -3.56 -7.49 -3.23
C TYR A 420 -4.09 -8.84 -3.71
N HIS A 421 -4.14 -9.09 -5.02
CA HIS A 421 -4.75 -10.31 -5.58
C HIS A 421 -4.07 -11.60 -5.09
N LEU A 422 -2.73 -11.63 -5.10
CA LEU A 422 -1.94 -12.78 -4.66
C LEU A 422 -2.11 -13.06 -3.16
N GLN A 423 -2.11 -12.00 -2.33
CA GLN A 423 -2.24 -12.13 -0.87
C GLN A 423 -3.62 -12.61 -0.44
N GLN A 424 -4.67 -12.32 -1.21
CA GLN A 424 -6.03 -12.75 -0.92
C GLN A 424 -6.41 -14.10 -1.53
N GLY A 425 -5.51 -14.75 -2.28
CA GLY A 425 -5.81 -15.96 -3.04
C GLY A 425 -6.91 -15.75 -4.10
N SER A 426 -7.28 -14.50 -4.35
CA SER A 426 -8.31 -14.11 -5.30
C SER A 426 -7.72 -14.11 -6.70
N ARG A 427 -8.39 -14.81 -7.62
CA ARG A 427 -8.18 -14.70 -9.06
C ARG A 427 -9.27 -13.80 -9.64
N PRO A 428 -9.04 -13.09 -10.76
CA PRO A 428 -10.09 -12.36 -11.45
C PRO A 428 -11.33 -13.25 -11.72
N VAL A 429 -12.52 -12.65 -11.59
CA VAL A 429 -13.86 -13.25 -11.39
C VAL A 429 -14.20 -14.42 -12.33
N GLY A 430 -14.96 -15.42 -11.83
CA GLY A 430 -15.31 -16.71 -12.46
C GLY A 430 -16.22 -16.71 -13.70
N ARG A 431 -16.19 -15.66 -14.50
CA ARG A 431 -16.75 -15.63 -15.86
C ARG A 431 -15.66 -15.17 -16.82
N PHE A 432 -15.47 -15.91 -17.91
CA PHE A 432 -14.46 -15.59 -18.90
C PHE A 432 -15.10 -15.12 -20.20
N SER A 433 -14.44 -14.17 -20.85
CA SER A 433 -14.69 -13.86 -22.26
C SER A 433 -13.74 -14.75 -23.07
N ALA A 434 -14.28 -15.56 -23.97
CA ALA A 434 -13.47 -16.45 -24.78
C ALA A 434 -12.99 -15.73 -26.02
N LEU A 435 -11.68 -15.66 -26.22
CA LEU A 435 -11.07 -15.07 -27.40
C LEU A 435 -10.62 -16.22 -28.32
N ILE A 436 -11.27 -16.37 -29.47
CA ILE A 436 -11.00 -17.45 -30.43
C ILE A 436 -10.24 -16.87 -31.61
N TRP A 437 -8.98 -17.23 -31.70
CA TRP A 437 -8.10 -16.78 -32.76
C TRP A 437 -8.20 -17.68 -34.00
N VAL A 438 -8.38 -17.08 -35.18
CA VAL A 438 -8.47 -17.79 -36.46
C VAL A 438 -7.35 -17.33 -37.38
N GLU A 439 -6.36 -18.21 -37.61
CA GLU A 439 -5.16 -17.93 -38.41
C GLU A 439 -5.16 -18.52 -39.82
N ALA A 440 -5.93 -19.59 -40.09
CA ALA A 440 -5.82 -20.37 -41.32
C ALA A 440 -7.07 -20.29 -42.22
N PRO A 441 -6.93 -20.18 -43.55
CA PRO A 441 -8.03 -19.94 -44.49
C PRO A 441 -8.95 -21.14 -44.76
N GLY A 442 -8.87 -22.22 -43.97
CA GLY A 442 -9.47 -23.52 -44.33
C GLY A 442 -10.69 -23.95 -43.52
N GLN A 443 -10.73 -23.74 -42.21
CA GLN A 443 -11.83 -24.25 -41.37
C GLN A 443 -12.14 -23.29 -40.22
N LEU A 444 -13.38 -22.79 -40.17
CA LEU A 444 -13.90 -22.15 -38.97
C LEU A 444 -13.87 -23.18 -37.82
N PRO A 445 -13.39 -22.83 -36.62
CA PRO A 445 -13.35 -23.74 -35.49
C PRO A 445 -14.75 -23.89 -34.86
N LEU A 446 -15.76 -24.26 -35.66
CA LEU A 446 -17.17 -24.34 -35.28
C LEU A 446 -17.37 -25.21 -34.04
N LYS A 447 -16.67 -26.34 -33.98
CA LYS A 447 -16.75 -27.28 -32.86
C LYS A 447 -16.21 -26.66 -31.56
N LEU A 448 -15.15 -25.86 -31.63
CA LEU A 448 -14.61 -25.13 -30.47
C LEU A 448 -15.55 -24.00 -30.04
N ILE A 449 -16.05 -23.21 -31.00
CA ILE A 449 -17.01 -22.13 -30.73
C ILE A 449 -18.26 -22.68 -30.04
N GLN A 450 -18.79 -23.80 -30.50
CA GLN A 450 -19.95 -24.47 -29.89
C GLN A 450 -19.66 -25.02 -28.49
N VAL A 451 -18.49 -25.63 -28.28
CA VAL A 451 -18.09 -26.15 -26.96
C VAL A 451 -17.89 -25.00 -25.95
N VAL A 452 -17.24 -23.92 -26.36
CA VAL A 452 -17.00 -22.75 -25.51
C VAL A 452 -18.29 -21.99 -25.23
N ALA A 453 -19.16 -21.83 -26.23
CA ALA A 453 -20.48 -21.24 -26.07
C ALA A 453 -21.40 -22.07 -25.16
N GLY A 454 -21.15 -23.37 -25.04
CA GLY A 454 -21.87 -24.27 -24.14
C GLY A 454 -21.39 -24.24 -22.69
N SER A 455 -20.31 -23.53 -22.37
CA SER A 455 -19.79 -23.42 -21.00
C SER A 455 -20.63 -22.47 -20.15
N GLN A 456 -21.03 -22.90 -18.95
CA GLN A 456 -21.76 -22.09 -17.97
C GLN A 456 -20.96 -20.87 -17.44
N HIS A 457 -19.66 -20.80 -17.71
CA HIS A 457 -18.77 -19.73 -17.27
C HIS A 457 -18.35 -18.78 -18.40
N CYS A 458 -18.79 -19.02 -19.64
CA CYS A 458 -18.50 -18.12 -20.76
C CYS A 458 -19.51 -16.97 -20.79
N ALA A 459 -19.04 -15.72 -20.76
CA ALA A 459 -19.91 -14.53 -20.83
C ALA A 459 -20.10 -14.02 -22.27
N GLN A 460 -19.09 -14.17 -23.12
CA GLN A 460 -19.07 -13.75 -24.52
C GLN A 460 -17.92 -14.44 -25.26
N ILE A 461 -18.03 -14.52 -26.58
CA ILE A 461 -17.02 -15.02 -27.49
C ILE A 461 -16.58 -13.87 -28.41
N LEU A 462 -15.29 -13.58 -28.42
CA LEU A 462 -14.66 -12.64 -29.32
C LEU A 462 -13.84 -13.46 -30.32
N VAL A 463 -14.16 -13.39 -31.61
CA VAL A 463 -13.40 -14.07 -32.65
C VAL A 463 -12.41 -13.10 -33.26
N LEU A 464 -11.12 -13.34 -33.04
CA LEU A 464 -10.07 -12.57 -33.68
C LEU A 464 -9.73 -13.16 -35.03
N TRP A 465 -10.14 -12.44 -36.06
CA TRP A 465 -9.94 -12.81 -37.45
C TRP A 465 -8.59 -12.28 -37.93
N SER A 466 -7.58 -13.15 -37.97
CA SER A 466 -6.21 -12.81 -38.39
C SER A 466 -5.85 -13.41 -39.76
N CYS A 467 -6.84 -13.82 -40.55
CA CYS A 467 -6.63 -14.30 -41.91
C CYS A 467 -6.58 -13.11 -42.89
N GLU A 468 -5.73 -13.19 -43.91
CA GLU A 468 -5.66 -12.17 -44.98
C GLU A 468 -6.94 -12.09 -45.81
N LYS A 469 -7.72 -13.17 -45.86
CA LYS A 469 -9.05 -13.19 -46.48
C LYS A 469 -10.08 -12.62 -45.51
N PRO A 470 -11.13 -11.90 -45.96
CA PRO A 470 -12.16 -11.37 -45.06
C PRO A 470 -12.90 -12.47 -44.29
N PRO A 471 -13.44 -12.16 -43.09
CA PRO A 471 -14.24 -13.11 -42.31
C PRO A 471 -15.47 -13.57 -43.11
N PRO A 472 -15.85 -14.86 -43.00
CA PRO A 472 -17.01 -15.37 -43.70
C PRO A 472 -18.28 -14.64 -43.23
N PRO A 473 -19.26 -14.45 -44.13
CA PRO A 473 -20.46 -13.67 -43.87
C PRO A 473 -21.43 -14.34 -42.89
N ARG A 474 -21.22 -15.62 -42.55
CA ARG A 474 -22.12 -16.41 -41.69
C ARG A 474 -21.35 -17.12 -40.57
N TRP A 475 -21.80 -16.90 -39.33
CA TRP A 475 -21.26 -17.48 -38.11
C TRP A 475 -22.29 -18.38 -37.40
N PRO A 476 -21.86 -19.40 -36.64
CA PRO A 476 -22.77 -20.26 -35.89
C PRO A 476 -23.54 -19.46 -34.84
N LYS A 477 -24.82 -19.80 -34.63
CA LYS A 477 -25.60 -19.24 -33.52
C LYS A 477 -25.09 -19.84 -32.20
N THR A 478 -24.72 -18.98 -31.26
CA THR A 478 -24.17 -19.35 -29.94
C THR A 478 -25.11 -18.91 -28.81
N ALA A 479 -25.05 -19.58 -27.66
CA ALA A 479 -25.83 -19.22 -26.47
C ALA A 479 -25.33 -17.93 -25.78
N VAL A 480 -24.11 -17.50 -26.10
CA VAL A 480 -23.44 -16.29 -25.60
C VAL A 480 -23.11 -15.36 -26.79
N PRO A 481 -23.01 -14.02 -26.60
CA PRO A 481 -22.72 -13.08 -27.68
C PRO A 481 -21.41 -13.43 -28.42
N LEU A 482 -21.43 -13.42 -29.75
CA LEU A 482 -20.24 -13.66 -30.60
C LEU A 482 -19.91 -12.41 -31.42
N THR A 483 -18.73 -11.83 -31.21
CA THR A 483 -18.25 -10.61 -31.87
C THR A 483 -16.97 -10.90 -32.65
N VAL A 484 -16.90 -10.56 -33.93
CA VAL A 484 -15.71 -10.77 -34.77
C VAL A 484 -14.90 -9.48 -34.85
N ILE A 485 -13.63 -9.54 -34.48
CA ILE A 485 -12.69 -8.41 -34.46
C ILE A 485 -11.54 -8.75 -35.41
N GLY A 486 -11.17 -7.83 -36.31
CA GLY A 486 -9.96 -7.98 -37.12
C GLY A 486 -8.72 -7.99 -36.23
N GLY A 487 -8.01 -9.11 -36.17
CA GLY A 487 -7.02 -9.37 -35.13
C GLY A 487 -5.58 -9.24 -35.61
N HIS A 488 -4.84 -8.29 -35.02
CA HIS A 488 -3.38 -8.26 -35.06
C HIS A 488 -2.78 -9.10 -33.91
N ARG A 489 -2.14 -10.22 -34.27
CA ARG A 489 -1.65 -11.37 -33.47
C ARG A 489 -0.85 -11.15 -32.17
N LYS A 490 -0.48 -9.92 -31.79
CA LYS A 490 0.53 -9.66 -30.71
C LYS A 490 -0.03 -9.03 -29.43
N VAL A 491 -1.18 -8.36 -29.55
CA VAL A 491 -1.83 -7.65 -28.46
C VAL A 491 -2.38 -8.63 -27.42
N ASP A 492 -2.85 -9.81 -27.84
CA ASP A 492 -3.49 -10.79 -26.95
C ASP A 492 -2.49 -11.51 -26.03
N PHE A 493 -1.30 -11.85 -26.54
CA PHE A 493 -0.25 -12.47 -25.72
C PHE A 493 0.22 -11.51 -24.62
N ALA A 494 0.43 -10.24 -24.96
CA ALA A 494 0.81 -9.22 -24.00
C ALA A 494 -0.26 -9.02 -22.91
N PHE A 495 -1.54 -9.11 -23.27
CA PHE A 495 -2.63 -9.08 -22.31
C PHE A 495 -2.65 -10.29 -21.38
N VAL A 496 -2.41 -11.51 -21.89
CA VAL A 496 -2.29 -12.73 -21.06
C VAL A 496 -1.11 -12.65 -20.10
N VAL A 497 0.02 -12.10 -20.55
CA VAL A 497 1.17 -11.81 -19.69
C VAL A 497 0.76 -10.82 -18.60
N TRP A 498 0.09 -9.73 -18.95
CA TRP A 498 -0.40 -8.75 -17.98
C TRP A 498 -1.38 -9.34 -16.96
N GLN A 499 -2.28 -10.23 -17.37
CA GLN A 499 -3.19 -10.94 -16.43
C GLN A 499 -2.44 -11.79 -15.40
N SER A 500 -1.23 -12.25 -15.73
CA SER A 500 -0.38 -13.02 -14.81
C SER A 500 0.44 -12.12 -13.87
N PHE A 501 0.61 -10.84 -14.23
CA PHE A 501 1.38 -9.84 -13.49
C PHE A 501 0.62 -8.49 -13.49
N PRO A 502 -0.60 -8.44 -12.91
CA PRO A 502 -1.48 -7.27 -13.00
C PRO A 502 -0.88 -6.00 -12.38
N GLU A 503 0.06 -6.16 -11.46
CA GLU A 503 0.82 -5.09 -10.82
C GLU A 503 1.91 -4.49 -11.74
N ARG A 504 2.36 -5.18 -12.78
CA ARG A 504 3.47 -4.73 -13.64
C ARG A 504 2.99 -4.09 -14.93
N MET A 505 3.80 -3.18 -15.48
CA MET A 505 3.63 -2.72 -16.85
C MET A 505 4.20 -3.77 -17.82
N VAL A 506 3.42 -4.13 -18.83
CA VAL A 506 3.81 -5.09 -19.88
C VAL A 506 3.77 -4.37 -21.22
N GLY A 507 4.91 -4.25 -21.90
CA GLY A 507 5.00 -3.43 -23.11
C GLY A 507 5.91 -3.97 -24.20
N PHE A 508 5.71 -3.44 -25.41
CA PHE A 508 6.40 -3.85 -26.63
C PHE A 508 7.67 -3.03 -26.90
N LEU A 509 7.60 -1.74 -26.60
CA LEU A 509 8.67 -0.78 -26.82
C LEU A 509 9.32 -0.46 -25.47
N THR A 510 10.65 -0.54 -25.41
CA THR A 510 11.41 -0.46 -24.17
C THR A 510 12.48 0.61 -24.23
N TRP A 511 12.68 1.31 -23.11
CA TRP A 511 13.78 2.22 -22.87
C TRP A 511 14.57 1.81 -21.62
N SER A 512 15.80 2.31 -21.53
CA SER A 512 16.72 2.04 -20.42
C SER A 512 17.25 3.34 -19.87
N HIS A 513 17.19 3.52 -18.55
CA HIS A 513 17.87 4.61 -17.88
C HIS A 513 19.36 4.27 -17.68
N PHE A 514 20.21 5.29 -17.63
CA PHE A 514 21.62 5.17 -17.33
C PHE A 514 22.13 6.40 -16.60
N TRP A 515 23.21 6.26 -15.85
CA TRP A 515 23.93 7.39 -15.26
C TRP A 515 25.01 7.88 -16.23
N ASP A 516 24.96 9.16 -16.59
CA ASP A 516 25.98 9.80 -17.43
C ASP A 516 27.01 10.51 -16.54
N GLU A 517 28.16 9.87 -16.35
CA GLU A 517 29.26 10.42 -15.55
C GLU A 517 29.79 11.75 -16.10
N THR A 518 29.70 11.98 -17.41
CA THR A 518 30.21 13.22 -18.02
C THR A 518 29.33 14.42 -17.71
N ARG A 519 28.03 14.18 -17.54
CA ARG A 519 27.01 15.20 -17.24
C ARG A 519 26.64 15.25 -15.77
N GLY A 520 27.05 14.26 -14.97
CA GLY A 520 26.68 14.12 -13.56
C GLY A 520 25.16 13.97 -13.37
N GLY A 521 24.49 13.27 -14.29
CA GLY A 521 23.03 13.20 -14.30
C GLY A 521 22.48 11.94 -14.98
N TRP A 522 21.20 11.70 -14.77
CA TRP A 522 20.48 10.58 -15.38
C TRP A 522 20.17 10.87 -16.86
N GLY A 523 20.26 9.83 -17.67
CA GLY A 523 19.81 9.79 -19.05
C GLY A 523 18.94 8.58 -19.32
N TYR A 524 18.32 8.55 -20.49
CA TYR A 524 17.65 7.35 -20.98
C TYR A 524 17.86 7.15 -22.48
N THR A 525 17.88 5.90 -22.92
CA THR A 525 18.12 5.52 -24.31
C THR A 525 17.08 4.52 -24.81
N ALA A 526 16.79 4.62 -26.11
CA ALA A 526 15.98 3.66 -26.86
C ALA A 526 16.83 2.61 -27.58
N GLU A 527 18.14 2.65 -27.40
CA GLU A 527 19.06 1.69 -28.00
C GLU A 527 18.67 0.26 -27.58
N LYS A 528 18.81 -0.67 -28.53
CA LYS A 528 18.45 -2.08 -28.32
C LYS A 528 19.45 -2.74 -27.37
N ALA A 529 19.24 -2.52 -26.07
CA ALA A 529 19.91 -3.24 -25.02
C ALA A 529 19.09 -4.48 -24.59
N ASN A 530 19.80 -5.49 -24.09
CA ASN A 530 19.18 -6.64 -23.40
C ASN A 530 18.61 -6.25 -22.03
N GLU A 531 19.04 -5.10 -21.51
CA GLU A 531 18.58 -4.50 -20.26
C GLU A 531 17.61 -3.36 -20.57
N PHE A 532 16.49 -3.31 -19.87
CA PHE A 532 15.50 -2.24 -19.96
C PHE A 532 14.92 -1.93 -18.60
N SER A 533 14.48 -0.69 -18.40
CA SER A 533 13.88 -0.25 -17.14
C SER A 533 12.52 0.41 -17.32
N MET A 534 12.11 0.65 -18.57
CA MET A 534 10.86 1.32 -18.91
C MET A 534 10.18 0.66 -20.10
N VAL A 535 8.85 0.76 -20.15
CA VAL A 535 8.02 0.46 -21.32
C VAL A 535 7.19 1.68 -21.73
N LEU A 536 7.11 1.97 -23.02
CA LEU A 536 6.33 3.11 -23.52
C LEU A 536 4.83 2.86 -23.35
N THR A 537 4.12 3.84 -22.79
CA THR A 537 2.68 3.77 -22.51
C THR A 537 1.84 3.69 -23.79
N SER A 538 2.37 4.18 -24.92
CA SER A 538 1.74 4.08 -26.25
C SER A 538 1.56 2.64 -26.73
N ALA A 539 2.31 1.69 -26.16
CA ALA A 539 2.28 0.28 -26.53
C ALA A 539 2.50 -0.61 -25.30
N ALA A 540 1.68 -0.43 -24.26
CA ALA A 540 1.75 -1.20 -23.02
C ALA A 540 0.37 -1.48 -22.39
N PHE A 541 0.31 -2.56 -21.63
CA PHE A 541 -0.77 -2.89 -20.70
C PHE A 541 -0.33 -2.61 -19.27
N TYR A 542 -1.18 -1.93 -18.51
CA TYR A 542 -1.01 -1.68 -17.09
C TYR A 542 -2.37 -1.43 -16.44
N HIS A 543 -2.43 -1.58 -15.12
CA HIS A 543 -3.69 -1.42 -14.39
C HIS A 543 -4.14 0.05 -14.37
N ARG A 544 -5.42 0.31 -14.63
CA ARG A 544 -6.02 1.67 -14.64
C ARG A 544 -5.77 2.48 -13.36
N TYR A 545 -5.54 1.79 -12.23
CA TYR A 545 -5.22 2.42 -10.95
C TYR A 545 -3.99 3.33 -11.03
N TYR A 546 -3.01 3.00 -11.87
CA TYR A 546 -1.82 3.83 -12.05
C TYR A 546 -2.14 5.19 -12.68
N HIS A 547 -3.17 5.27 -13.54
CA HIS A 547 -3.68 6.57 -13.98
C HIS A 547 -4.32 7.37 -12.84
N THR A 548 -5.07 6.71 -11.95
CA THR A 548 -5.64 7.39 -10.78
C THR A 548 -4.54 7.97 -9.89
N LEU A 549 -3.46 7.23 -9.65
CA LEU A 549 -2.28 7.75 -8.95
C LEU A 549 -1.64 8.91 -9.72
N PHE A 550 -1.42 8.76 -11.02
CA PHE A 550 -0.85 9.83 -11.85
C PHE A 550 -1.63 11.15 -11.71
N THR A 551 -2.97 11.08 -11.77
CA THR A 551 -3.85 12.24 -11.70
C THR A 551 -3.97 12.82 -10.29
N HIS A 552 -4.04 11.99 -9.25
CA HIS A 552 -4.45 12.43 -7.91
C HIS A 552 -3.34 12.42 -6.85
N SER A 553 -2.29 11.60 -7.01
CA SER A 553 -1.20 11.51 -6.02
C SER A 553 0.02 12.37 -6.37
N LEU A 554 0.30 12.58 -7.67
CA LEU A 554 1.49 13.35 -8.07
C LEU A 554 1.33 14.86 -7.79
N PRO A 555 2.42 15.60 -7.54
CA PRO A 555 2.41 17.06 -7.54
C PRO A 555 2.01 17.63 -8.92
N ARG A 556 1.33 18.78 -8.93
CA ARG A 556 0.96 19.48 -10.18
C ARG A 556 2.18 19.78 -11.07
N ALA A 557 3.31 20.17 -10.47
CA ALA A 557 4.54 20.45 -11.20
C ALA A 557 5.03 19.25 -12.05
N LEU A 558 4.96 18.02 -11.52
CA LEU A 558 5.37 16.83 -12.28
C LEU A 558 4.40 16.50 -13.42
N ARG A 559 3.10 16.73 -13.21
CA ARG A 559 2.12 16.57 -14.29
C ARG A 559 2.32 17.59 -15.40
N ASN A 560 2.56 18.85 -15.06
CA ASN A 560 2.85 19.89 -16.04
C ASN A 560 4.08 19.53 -16.90
N LEU A 561 5.15 19.01 -16.26
CA LEU A 561 6.34 18.53 -16.96
C LEU A 561 6.03 17.39 -17.95
N ALA A 562 5.10 16.50 -17.60
CA ALA A 562 4.64 15.43 -18.48
C ALA A 562 3.72 15.94 -19.61
N ASP A 563 2.94 16.98 -19.36
CA ASP A 563 2.06 17.59 -20.37
C ASP A 563 2.86 18.35 -21.44
N GLU A 564 4.02 18.90 -21.08
CA GLU A 564 4.92 19.62 -21.99
C GLU A 564 5.58 18.71 -23.03
N THR A 565 5.85 17.44 -22.69
CA THR A 565 6.58 16.51 -23.56
C THR A 565 6.05 15.07 -23.45
N PRO A 566 5.57 14.46 -24.55
CA PRO A 566 5.03 13.09 -24.54
C PRO A 566 6.00 12.04 -23.99
N THR A 567 7.30 12.21 -24.24
CA THR A 567 8.35 11.30 -23.73
C THR A 567 8.47 11.33 -22.22
N CYS A 568 8.24 12.48 -21.59
CA CYS A 568 8.32 12.62 -20.14
C CYS A 568 7.04 12.08 -19.46
N ALA A 569 5.90 12.06 -20.15
CA ALA A 569 4.72 11.33 -19.66
C ALA A 569 5.01 9.82 -19.51
N ASP A 570 5.69 9.21 -20.49
CA ASP A 570 6.12 7.80 -20.42
C ASP A 570 7.09 7.56 -19.26
N VAL A 571 8.10 8.41 -19.12
CA VAL A 571 9.08 8.32 -18.02
C VAL A 571 8.38 8.45 -16.68
N LEU A 572 7.51 9.44 -16.50
CA LEU A 572 6.80 9.69 -15.24
C LEU A 572 5.87 8.53 -14.87
N MET A 573 5.17 7.94 -15.83
CA MET A 573 4.33 6.76 -15.58
C MET A 573 5.19 5.57 -15.11
N ASN A 574 6.33 5.30 -15.76
CA ASN A 574 7.22 4.22 -15.34
C ASN A 574 7.84 4.51 -13.96
N PHE A 575 8.22 5.76 -13.68
CA PHE A 575 8.69 6.19 -12.35
C PHE A 575 7.64 5.92 -11.28
N LEU A 576 6.39 6.30 -11.54
CA LEU A 576 5.27 6.09 -10.62
C LEU A 576 5.06 4.59 -10.35
N VAL A 577 4.94 3.78 -11.40
CA VAL A 577 4.69 2.33 -11.23
C VAL A 577 5.88 1.64 -10.54
N ALA A 578 7.11 1.98 -10.91
CA ALA A 578 8.30 1.42 -10.27
C ALA A 578 8.43 1.87 -8.81
N ALA A 579 8.09 3.12 -8.48
CA ALA A 579 8.11 3.63 -7.11
C ALA A 579 7.08 2.92 -6.22
N VAL A 580 5.90 2.61 -6.76
CA VAL A 580 4.81 1.92 -6.04
C VAL A 580 5.11 0.43 -5.87
N THR A 581 5.52 -0.25 -6.94
CA THR A 581 5.59 -1.71 -6.98
C THR A 581 6.97 -2.26 -6.65
N LYS A 582 8.01 -1.42 -6.78
CA LYS A 582 9.44 -1.79 -6.62
C LYS A 582 9.88 -2.92 -7.54
N VAL A 583 9.12 -3.22 -8.59
CA VAL A 583 9.43 -4.24 -9.59
C VAL A 583 9.56 -3.61 -10.97
N PRO A 584 10.46 -4.14 -11.83
CA PRO A 584 10.67 -3.59 -13.16
C PRO A 584 9.52 -3.97 -14.12
N PRO A 585 9.39 -3.34 -15.29
CA PRO A 585 8.42 -3.74 -16.31
C PRO A 585 8.76 -5.09 -16.97
N ILE A 586 7.83 -5.62 -17.79
CA ILE A 586 8.00 -6.85 -18.58
C ILE A 586 8.01 -6.50 -20.08
N LYS A 587 9.00 -7.03 -20.79
CA LYS A 587 9.10 -6.90 -22.25
C LYS A 587 8.41 -8.07 -22.95
N VAL A 588 7.64 -7.77 -23.97
CA VAL A 588 7.05 -8.75 -24.90
C VAL A 588 7.49 -8.46 -26.34
N PRO A 589 7.61 -9.49 -27.20
CA PRO A 589 8.09 -9.28 -28.56
C PRO A 589 7.12 -8.44 -29.39
N TYR A 590 7.67 -7.44 -30.08
CA TYR A 590 7.06 -6.82 -31.25
C TYR A 590 7.64 -7.46 -32.52
N GLY A 591 6.94 -7.40 -33.65
CA GLY A 591 7.50 -7.85 -34.94
C GLY A 591 7.61 -6.71 -35.93
N SER A 592 8.34 -6.96 -37.02
CA SER A 592 8.98 -6.00 -37.94
C SER A 592 8.13 -4.89 -38.58
N TRP A 593 6.80 -4.84 -38.41
CA TRP A 593 5.90 -3.93 -39.14
C TRP A 593 6.02 -2.43 -38.79
N HIS A 594 6.72 -2.06 -37.70
CA HIS A 594 7.01 -0.65 -37.40
C HIS A 594 8.34 -0.14 -37.96
N GLN A 595 9.04 -0.92 -38.78
CA GLN A 595 10.20 -0.42 -39.52
C GLN A 595 9.79 0.54 -40.65
N GLU A 596 8.52 0.49 -41.10
CA GLU A 596 7.97 1.31 -42.20
C GLU A 596 7.22 2.58 -41.75
N ALA A 597 7.09 2.82 -40.45
CA ALA A 597 6.50 4.06 -39.91
C ALA A 597 7.57 5.15 -39.62
N ARG A 598 8.74 5.07 -40.26
CA ARG A 598 9.60 6.25 -40.45
C ARG A 598 9.15 6.93 -41.74
N PRO A 599 8.88 8.25 -41.75
CA PRO A 599 8.74 8.97 -43.01
C PRO A 599 9.99 8.70 -43.85
N PRO A 600 9.88 8.40 -45.16
CA PRO A 600 11.05 8.25 -45.99
C PRO A 600 11.83 9.57 -45.96
N LEU A 601 13.03 9.53 -45.38
CA LEU A 601 14.01 10.59 -45.53
C LEU A 601 14.24 10.79 -47.03
N ALA A 602 14.02 12.02 -47.50
CA ALA A 602 14.33 12.39 -48.87
C ALA A 602 15.79 12.02 -49.20
N PRO A 603 16.07 11.39 -50.35
CA PRO A 603 17.41 10.95 -50.69
C PRO A 603 18.27 12.18 -51.02
N GLY A 604 19.14 12.60 -50.10
CA GLY A 604 20.11 13.67 -50.39
C GLY A 604 20.68 14.48 -49.23
N SER A 605 20.85 13.94 -48.02
CA SER A 605 21.56 14.67 -46.96
C SER A 605 22.60 13.77 -46.28
N PRO A 606 23.91 14.12 -46.35
CA PRO A 606 24.96 13.34 -45.72
C PRO A 606 24.78 13.37 -44.20
N GLY A 607 25.02 12.23 -43.56
CA GLY A 607 24.66 11.93 -42.18
C GLY A 607 25.03 13.02 -41.19
N LEU A 608 24.00 13.73 -40.69
CA LEU A 608 24.08 14.35 -39.38
C LEU A 608 23.91 13.25 -38.33
N ARG A 609 24.93 13.04 -37.51
CA ARG A 609 24.76 12.46 -36.18
C ARG A 609 23.60 13.20 -35.52
N GLN A 610 22.50 12.49 -35.23
CA GLN A 610 21.46 13.02 -34.35
C GLN A 610 22.08 13.10 -32.94
N GLU A 611 22.66 14.25 -32.62
CA GLU A 611 22.82 14.68 -31.23
C GLU A 611 21.43 14.62 -30.56
N PRO A 612 21.26 13.91 -29.44
CA PRO A 612 20.01 13.93 -28.70
C PRO A 612 19.72 15.36 -28.23
N GLN A 613 18.50 15.84 -28.48
CA GLN A 613 18.06 17.18 -28.03
C GLN A 613 18.25 17.34 -26.51
N PRO A 614 18.79 18.48 -26.03
CA PRO A 614 19.10 18.70 -24.61
C PRO A 614 17.88 18.70 -23.67
N ALA A 615 16.67 19.04 -24.15
CA ALA A 615 15.49 19.20 -23.28
C ALA A 615 14.89 17.89 -22.73
N ALA A 616 15.07 16.76 -23.41
CA ALA A 616 14.53 15.46 -22.98
C ALA A 616 15.28 14.88 -21.76
N GLN A 617 16.56 15.21 -21.62
CA GLN A 617 17.41 14.77 -20.52
C GLN A 617 17.09 15.50 -19.20
N ASP A 618 16.50 16.69 -19.27
CA ASP A 618 16.17 17.49 -18.08
C ASP A 618 15.04 16.86 -17.27
N CYS A 619 14.06 16.20 -17.91
CA CYS A 619 12.88 15.74 -17.19
C CYS A 619 13.14 14.53 -16.29
N ILE A 620 13.97 13.57 -16.69
CA ILE A 620 14.31 12.41 -15.85
C ILE A 620 15.04 12.83 -14.58
N ASN A 621 15.90 13.85 -14.66
CA ASN A 621 16.61 14.41 -13.51
C ASN A 621 15.67 15.17 -12.58
N GLN A 622 14.77 16.00 -13.12
CA GLN A 622 13.74 16.68 -12.34
C GLN A 622 12.80 15.70 -11.63
N MET A 623 12.43 14.60 -12.29
CA MET A 623 11.62 13.54 -11.70
C MET A 623 12.39 12.80 -10.61
N ALA A 624 13.63 12.39 -10.85
CA ALA A 624 14.46 11.74 -9.83
C ALA A 624 14.64 12.63 -8.59
N ALA A 625 14.85 13.93 -8.77
CA ALA A 625 14.91 14.90 -7.68
C ALA A 625 13.56 15.02 -6.94
N ALA A 626 12.44 15.06 -7.65
CA ALA A 626 11.12 15.16 -7.05
C ALA A 626 10.71 13.92 -6.25
N PHE A 627 11.07 12.72 -6.72
CA PHE A 627 10.91 11.45 -5.98
C PHE A 627 11.99 11.24 -4.90
N GLY A 628 13.05 12.06 -4.94
CA GLY A 628 14.23 12.03 -4.06
C GLY A 628 15.15 10.82 -4.25
N HIS A 629 14.89 9.97 -5.25
CA HIS A 629 15.73 8.84 -5.66
C HIS A 629 15.38 8.42 -7.09
N MET A 630 16.19 7.55 -7.69
CA MET A 630 15.85 6.86 -8.94
C MET A 630 15.00 5.62 -8.64
N PRO A 631 13.69 5.61 -8.95
CA PRO A 631 12.82 4.47 -8.65
C PRO A 631 12.87 3.37 -9.73
N LEU A 632 13.37 3.67 -10.93
CA LEU A 632 13.40 2.71 -12.02
C LEU A 632 14.30 1.52 -11.69
N VAL A 633 13.79 0.33 -11.97
CA VAL A 633 14.53 -0.92 -11.78
C VAL A 633 14.80 -1.53 -13.15
N SER A 634 16.04 -1.94 -13.40
CA SER A 634 16.41 -2.64 -14.62
C SER A 634 15.90 -4.09 -14.64
N SER A 635 15.67 -4.60 -15.84
CA SER A 635 15.19 -5.95 -16.10
C SER A 635 15.73 -6.48 -17.42
N HIS A 636 15.91 -7.80 -17.45
CA HIS A 636 16.17 -8.57 -18.66
C HIS A 636 14.99 -9.49 -19.01
N LEU A 637 13.89 -9.41 -18.25
CA LEU A 637 12.77 -10.33 -18.36
C LEU A 637 11.97 -10.06 -19.63
N ARG A 638 12.14 -10.94 -20.60
CA ARG A 638 11.34 -11.01 -21.82
C ARG A 638 10.51 -12.29 -21.82
N LEU A 639 9.22 -12.15 -22.06
CA LEU A 639 8.31 -13.29 -22.23
C LEU A 639 7.92 -13.38 -23.70
N ASP A 640 8.15 -14.52 -24.33
CA ASP A 640 7.85 -14.79 -25.73
C ASP A 640 6.70 -15.82 -25.86
N PRO A 641 5.80 -15.67 -26.85
CA PRO A 641 4.63 -16.55 -27.01
C PRO A 641 4.99 -18.01 -27.29
N VAL A 642 6.19 -18.28 -27.80
CA VAL A 642 6.67 -19.64 -28.15
C VAL A 642 7.25 -20.40 -26.94
N LEU A 643 7.48 -19.74 -25.80
CA LEU A 643 8.07 -20.39 -24.61
C LEU A 643 7.09 -20.58 -23.45
N TYR A 644 5.81 -20.27 -23.66
CA TYR A 644 4.78 -20.51 -22.66
C TYR A 644 4.26 -21.95 -22.77
N LYS A 645 4.82 -22.85 -21.94
CA LYS A 645 4.47 -24.30 -21.83
C LYS A 645 5.01 -25.24 -22.93
N ASP A 646 6.03 -24.86 -23.67
CA ASP A 646 6.64 -25.72 -24.71
C ASP A 646 7.80 -26.57 -24.10
N PRO A 647 7.86 -27.91 -24.25
CA PRO A 647 8.91 -28.76 -23.66
C PRO A 647 10.24 -28.69 -24.44
N VAL A 648 10.58 -27.52 -24.98
CA VAL A 648 11.80 -27.27 -25.76
C VAL A 648 13.06 -27.52 -24.94
N SER A 649 13.02 -27.29 -23.63
CA SER A 649 14.13 -27.66 -22.72
C SER A 649 14.37 -29.18 -22.65
N VAL A 650 13.32 -29.99 -22.84
CA VAL A 650 13.39 -31.45 -22.91
C VAL A 650 13.89 -31.89 -24.30
N LEU A 651 13.46 -31.22 -25.37
CA LEU A 651 13.85 -31.52 -26.75
C LEU A 651 15.29 -31.08 -27.08
N ARG A 652 15.83 -30.04 -26.43
CA ARG A 652 17.26 -29.65 -26.57
C ARG A 652 18.20 -30.75 -26.09
N LYS A 653 17.81 -31.57 -25.11
CA LYS A 653 18.61 -32.75 -24.71
C LYS A 653 18.64 -33.85 -25.79
N LYS A 654 17.67 -33.87 -26.71
CA LYS A 654 17.54 -34.89 -27.77
C LYS A 654 18.43 -34.61 -28.98
N TYR A 655 18.86 -33.36 -29.20
CA TYR A 655 19.67 -32.96 -30.37
C TYR A 655 21.02 -32.36 -29.97
N ARG A 656 21.76 -33.03 -29.08
CA ARG A 656 23.15 -32.69 -28.72
C ARG A 656 24.12 -32.67 -29.91
N SER A 657 23.75 -33.26 -31.05
CA SER A 657 24.61 -33.38 -32.23
C SER A 657 24.63 -32.15 -33.14
N LEU A 658 23.80 -31.12 -32.86
CA LEU A 658 23.83 -29.84 -33.59
C LEU A 658 24.85 -28.85 -33.00
N GLU A 659 25.50 -29.20 -31.89
CA GLU A 659 26.62 -28.46 -31.30
C GLU A 659 27.92 -29.25 -31.49
N LYS A 660 28.45 -29.24 -32.71
CA LYS A 660 29.89 -29.40 -32.95
C LYS A 660 30.33 -28.36 -33.99
N PRO A 661 31.58 -27.88 -33.89
CA PRO A 661 31.96 -26.50 -34.23
C PRO A 661 31.76 -26.12 -35.68
#